data_AF-A0A4V2YXK5-F1
#
_entry.id   AF-A0A4V2YXK5-F1
#
_cell.length_a   1.000
_cell.length_b   1.000
_cell.length_c   1.000
_cell.angle_alpha   90.00
_cell.angle_beta   90.00
_cell.angle_gamma   90.00
#
_symmetry.space_group_name_H-M   'P 1'
#
loop_
_entity.id
_entity.type
_entity.pdbx_description
1 polymer ?
#
loop_
_entity_poly.entity_id
_entity_poly.type
_entity_poly.pdbx_seq_one_letter_code
_entity_poly.pdbx_strand_id
1 'polypeptide(L)'
;MVQVTAGWALFGKRPGSSDDYGVLNSSREPFTQAGFTRIIRRYGLGTPPAHRTGEGALPWVTISWVGEAPDRYLGMSIEDWTEHRDGSGRPVAFTKYICVPYQEVEAAPVSYTALYRELLRLDLPMDGAPGERVTLVTPEYSPADLARDIDRFDRQKVMRTAALLLDGRVDVVHAGEATLLDRLTFLDAVAALLPYGYRADFTGATWAAGAAGKIRLAFTRRARDGAREVSWRGPAEATPLSKTASGYLRLLNELLMRNRDLAWLVGYLAADSEPRDFGDPRHALRRLSDVEWPRAVAQAVRAGSPGLADEIRRLLVGPRLQEIAPADQSRVLGCLIREGEPDDLPLVERRWDQAAPTGGIELTEALVDAAARLLWREEPDGRVSRYAAFAAQRRLTDPFLAGLVRRGETASPSRPARALAAELIRDHVDPSDPSSAGSHLLTVLDRNHALAAVLLASEHRGPERIAAWVGWLSGRLRDMLPPFRDVLAGKEVRAAVLGGFADGQPEWASALIRVTGRLGRLNLVLPGLLSWLGGRASSTASRTFARGVLGDLETDERGGQGATDALLLMLGAPPRFLANASGAADFAMYEKGFLWAWLNCPVPSMAGTMVHGLADALRSRPWAGDPDRADAVINLARGLLSQGEQDWTPLIWVLDAEPPDPDLVARPAFGELRKRLRENEAAHRPAELMPASGMTPPGPNGAAPAEGAAAPAPLLTQPAPGAHGPLAPDAGFDEVAKFYLDVAMRPWGSAATALMAVADAGRPLTAEEAYTLMKEVEYAVAYRYDRDQADRYVRHLTEAVIGGTLGVDVAAEFRAVLADFASQEVVRQVALIEAAGMEVPGQPGWEPSEQVRTRLDEIKSSLERVAKIGRGGLRRLRRNRPDG
;
A
#
# COMPACT_ATOMS: atom_id res chain seq x y z
N MET A 1 -13.31 42.24 28.69
CA MET A 1 -14.78 42.14 28.94
C MET A 1 -15.42 41.57 27.69
N VAL A 2 -16.39 40.67 27.83
CA VAL A 2 -17.11 40.03 26.73
C VAL A 2 -18.55 40.57 26.72
N GLN A 3 -19.11 40.81 25.54
CA GLN A 3 -20.50 41.22 25.37
C GLN A 3 -21.28 40.10 24.68
N VAL A 4 -22.42 39.73 25.25
CA VAL A 4 -23.35 38.76 24.65
C VAL A 4 -24.77 39.28 24.69
N THR A 5 -25.57 38.96 23.67
CA THR A 5 -26.95 39.39 23.52
C THR A 5 -27.91 38.26 23.89
N ALA A 6 -28.79 38.49 24.85
CA ALA A 6 -29.69 37.48 25.39
C ALA A 6 -31.17 37.82 25.13
N GLY A 7 -31.94 36.80 24.73
CA GLY A 7 -33.38 36.83 24.93
C GLY A 7 -33.70 36.66 26.42
N TRP A 8 -34.82 37.18 26.89
CA TRP A 8 -35.19 37.10 28.30
C TRP A 8 -36.68 36.85 28.51
N ALA A 9 -37.04 36.29 29.66
CA ALA A 9 -38.41 36.15 30.12
C ALA A 9 -38.50 36.29 31.63
N LEU A 10 -39.59 36.88 32.11
CA LEU A 10 -39.98 36.88 33.52
C LEU A 10 -41.18 35.95 33.70
N PHE A 11 -41.03 34.90 34.49
CA PHE A 11 -42.07 33.91 34.75
C PHE A 11 -42.52 33.96 36.21
N GLY A 12 -43.83 33.87 36.46
CA GLY A 12 -44.39 34.06 37.79
C GLY A 12 -45.91 34.12 37.78
N LYS A 13 -46.49 34.72 38.84
CA LYS A 13 -47.91 35.09 38.93
C LYS A 13 -48.03 36.59 39.17
N ARG A 14 -49.08 37.19 38.61
CA ARG A 14 -49.40 38.60 38.93
C ARG A 14 -49.81 38.74 40.39
N PRO A 15 -49.42 39.83 41.09
CA PRO A 15 -49.86 40.07 42.47
C PRO A 15 -51.39 40.05 42.57
N GLY A 16 -51.92 39.30 43.55
CA GLY A 16 -53.36 39.15 43.77
C GLY A 16 -54.11 38.29 42.74
N SER A 17 -53.45 37.78 41.70
CA SER A 17 -54.09 36.90 40.71
C SER A 17 -54.28 35.47 41.23
N SER A 18 -55.36 34.83 40.82
CA SER A 18 -55.62 33.40 41.00
C SER A 18 -55.08 32.53 39.86
N ASP A 19 -54.56 33.14 38.79
CA ASP A 19 -54.07 32.43 37.60
C ASP A 19 -52.87 31.55 37.92
N ASP A 20 -52.62 30.54 37.08
CA ASP A 20 -51.43 29.70 37.19
C ASP A 20 -50.15 30.44 36.80
N TYR A 21 -49.00 29.88 37.21
CA TYR A 21 -47.69 30.42 36.87
C TYR A 21 -47.48 30.43 35.33
N GLY A 22 -47.09 31.58 34.81
CA GLY A 22 -46.87 31.82 33.37
C GLY A 22 -45.79 32.87 33.12
N VAL A 23 -45.39 33.03 31.86
CA VAL A 23 -44.51 34.16 31.50
C VAL A 23 -45.33 35.45 31.60
N LEU A 24 -44.88 36.38 32.45
CA LEU A 24 -45.49 37.69 32.68
C LEU A 24 -45.12 38.67 31.56
N ASN A 25 -43.85 38.68 31.16
CA ASN A 25 -43.32 39.45 30.04
C ASN A 25 -42.04 38.79 29.49
N SER A 26 -41.65 39.12 28.25
CA SER A 26 -40.44 38.60 27.61
C SER A 26 -39.88 39.54 26.53
N SER A 27 -38.69 39.24 26.04
CA SER A 27 -38.22 39.77 24.76
C SER A 27 -39.06 39.22 23.59
N ARG A 28 -39.06 39.93 22.46
CA ARG A 28 -39.71 39.51 21.20
C ARG A 28 -39.00 38.35 20.51
N GLU A 29 -37.70 38.28 20.68
CA GLU A 29 -36.80 37.29 20.09
C GLU A 29 -35.90 36.70 21.19
N PRO A 30 -35.36 35.48 21.02
CA PRO A 30 -35.52 34.58 19.86
C PRO A 30 -36.79 33.71 19.95
N PHE A 31 -37.50 33.72 21.08
CA PHE A 31 -38.68 32.88 21.30
C PHE A 31 -39.91 33.73 21.61
N THR A 32 -41.08 33.19 21.26
CA THR A 32 -42.37 33.74 21.70
C THR A 32 -42.57 33.48 23.20
N GLN A 33 -43.49 34.21 23.82
CA GLN A 33 -43.90 34.02 25.22
C GLN A 33 -44.31 32.57 25.53
N ALA A 34 -45.03 31.92 24.60
CA ALA A 34 -45.39 30.50 24.69
C ALA A 34 -44.16 29.59 24.58
N GLY A 35 -43.20 29.95 23.72
CA GLY A 35 -41.89 29.31 23.61
C GLY A 35 -41.13 29.35 24.93
N PHE A 36 -40.95 30.53 25.52
CA PHE A 36 -40.32 30.70 26.84
C PHE A 36 -41.05 29.90 27.94
N THR A 37 -42.39 29.91 27.95
CA THR A 37 -43.18 29.11 28.89
C THR A 37 -42.84 27.62 28.79
N ARG A 38 -42.77 27.07 27.57
CA ARG A 38 -42.41 25.66 27.34
C ARG A 38 -40.99 25.35 27.80
N ILE A 39 -40.05 26.27 27.57
CA ILE A 39 -38.64 26.12 27.95
C ILE A 39 -38.49 26.08 29.47
N ILE A 40 -39.02 27.08 30.18
CA ILE A 40 -38.90 27.18 31.63
C ILE A 40 -39.56 25.96 32.30
N ARG A 41 -40.75 25.55 31.85
CA ARG A 41 -41.43 24.35 32.38
C ARG A 41 -40.66 23.05 32.10
N ARG A 42 -40.00 22.92 30.94
CA ARG A 42 -39.20 21.73 30.59
C ARG A 42 -38.05 21.48 31.57
N TYR A 43 -37.49 22.54 32.15
CA TYR A 43 -36.38 22.49 33.10
C TYR A 43 -36.79 22.77 34.55
N GLY A 44 -38.08 22.61 34.88
CA GLY A 44 -38.59 22.83 36.23
C GLY A 44 -37.94 21.93 37.29
N LEU A 45 -37.65 22.52 38.45
CA LEU A 45 -36.88 21.89 39.54
C LEU A 45 -37.75 21.28 40.64
N GLY A 46 -39.07 21.41 40.53
CA GLY A 46 -40.05 21.02 41.56
C GLY A 46 -40.63 22.23 42.27
N THR A 47 -41.33 22.01 43.38
CA THR A 47 -41.93 23.08 44.18
C THR A 47 -40.96 23.52 45.28
N PRO A 48 -40.60 24.82 45.35
CA PRO A 48 -39.75 25.31 46.42
C PRO A 48 -40.44 25.21 47.78
N PRO A 49 -39.69 24.93 48.86
CA PRO A 49 -40.26 24.91 50.19
C PRO A 49 -40.62 26.34 50.65
N ALA A 50 -41.63 26.46 51.51
CA ALA A 50 -42.11 27.76 51.96
C ALA A 50 -41.12 28.53 52.85
N HIS A 51 -40.12 27.86 53.43
CA HIS A 51 -39.08 28.50 54.24
C HIS A 51 -38.09 29.29 53.38
N ARG A 52 -37.66 30.45 53.87
CA ARG A 52 -36.74 31.36 53.16
C ARG A 52 -35.26 31.10 53.42
N THR A 53 -34.93 30.23 54.38
CA THR A 53 -33.55 29.96 54.80
C THR A 53 -33.32 28.48 55.04
N GLY A 54 -32.10 28.01 54.83
CA GLY A 54 -31.69 26.62 55.06
C GLY A 54 -31.71 25.77 53.80
N GLU A 55 -31.61 24.46 53.99
CA GLU A 55 -31.45 23.51 52.89
C GLU A 55 -32.62 23.58 51.89
N GLY A 56 -32.28 23.77 50.62
CA GLY A 56 -33.24 23.83 49.52
C GLY A 56 -34.14 25.05 49.49
N ALA A 57 -33.91 26.07 50.32
CA ALA A 57 -34.57 27.36 50.16
C ALA A 57 -34.19 28.02 48.82
N LEU A 58 -35.10 28.83 48.27
CA LEU A 58 -34.75 29.76 47.18
C LEU A 58 -33.70 30.77 47.67
N PRO A 59 -32.85 31.33 46.79
CA PRO A 59 -32.89 31.22 45.32
C PRO A 59 -32.36 29.92 44.71
N TRP A 60 -32.99 29.47 43.62
CA TRP A 60 -32.52 28.36 42.78
C TRP A 60 -32.06 28.85 41.42
N VAL A 61 -30.96 28.28 40.93
CA VAL A 61 -30.40 28.60 39.61
C VAL A 61 -30.40 27.35 38.75
N THR A 62 -30.89 27.48 37.53
CA THR A 62 -30.90 26.42 36.52
C THR A 62 -30.11 26.85 35.31
N ILE A 63 -29.21 25.98 34.85
CA ILE A 63 -28.54 26.06 33.56
C ILE A 63 -29.28 25.11 32.61
N SER A 64 -29.67 25.62 31.46
CA SER A 64 -30.42 24.88 30.46
C SER A 64 -29.87 25.12 29.06
N TRP A 65 -30.39 24.39 28.08
CA TRP A 65 -30.14 24.66 26.68
C TRP A 65 -31.42 24.45 25.86
N VAL A 66 -31.53 25.14 24.72
CA VAL A 66 -32.67 25.05 23.80
C VAL A 66 -32.24 25.23 22.35
N GLY A 67 -33.08 24.79 21.41
CA GLY A 67 -32.81 24.87 19.97
C GLY A 67 -32.17 23.60 19.41
N GLU A 68 -31.81 23.63 18.12
CA GLU A 68 -31.01 22.60 17.44
C GLU A 68 -29.85 23.30 16.73
N ALA A 69 -28.82 22.56 16.30
CA ALA A 69 -27.74 23.20 15.55
C ALA A 69 -28.26 23.72 14.19
N PRO A 70 -27.87 24.92 13.73
CA PRO A 70 -26.89 25.83 14.33
C PRO A 70 -27.44 26.78 15.41
N ASP A 71 -28.77 26.89 15.56
CA ASP A 71 -29.49 27.79 16.47
C ASP A 71 -29.64 27.26 17.91
N ARG A 72 -28.54 26.82 18.52
CA ARG A 72 -28.53 26.43 19.95
C ARG A 72 -28.42 27.67 20.82
N TYR A 73 -29.04 27.62 22.00
CA TYR A 73 -28.96 28.68 23.00
C TYR A 73 -28.61 28.11 24.37
N LEU A 74 -27.70 28.80 25.08
CA LEU A 74 -27.40 28.57 26.49
C LEU A 74 -28.39 29.35 27.35
N GLY A 75 -29.18 28.65 28.16
CA GLY A 75 -30.19 29.22 29.04
C GLY A 75 -29.74 29.28 30.49
N MET A 76 -30.21 30.30 31.22
CA MET A 76 -30.05 30.42 32.67
C MET A 76 -31.30 31.01 33.31
N SER A 77 -31.79 30.39 34.39
CA SER A 77 -32.85 30.97 35.22
C SER A 77 -32.44 31.17 36.67
N ILE A 78 -32.94 32.23 37.30
CA ILE A 78 -32.94 32.44 38.75
C ILE A 78 -34.38 32.46 39.23
N GLU A 79 -34.77 31.50 40.05
CA GLU A 79 -36.04 31.49 40.77
C GLU A 79 -35.82 32.02 42.19
N ASP A 80 -36.56 33.04 42.59
CA ASP A 80 -36.44 33.65 43.92
C ASP A 80 -37.81 34.09 44.47
N TRP A 81 -37.91 34.17 45.80
CA TRP A 81 -39.10 34.67 46.47
C TRP A 81 -39.26 36.17 46.24
N THR A 82 -40.49 36.59 45.98
CA THR A 82 -40.86 38.00 45.93
C THR A 82 -41.54 38.44 47.21
N GLU A 83 -41.78 39.74 47.34
CA GLU A 83 -42.69 40.30 48.36
C GLU A 83 -44.16 40.12 47.99
N HIS A 84 -44.45 39.72 46.75
CA HIS A 84 -45.81 39.56 46.25
C HIS A 84 -46.50 38.30 46.80
N ARG A 85 -47.83 38.40 46.84
CA ARG A 85 -48.73 37.31 47.23
C ARG A 85 -49.76 37.08 46.12
N ASP A 86 -50.16 35.82 45.94
CA ASP A 86 -51.24 35.46 45.03
C ASP A 86 -52.61 35.82 45.62
N GLY A 87 -53.69 35.59 44.86
CA GLY A 87 -55.06 35.85 45.32
C GLY A 87 -55.50 35.05 46.54
N SER A 88 -54.74 34.01 46.93
CA SER A 88 -54.93 33.21 48.15
C SER A 88 -53.99 33.60 49.29
N GLY A 89 -53.21 34.67 49.14
CA GLY A 89 -52.25 35.14 50.14
C GLY A 89 -50.95 34.32 50.20
N ARG A 90 -50.72 33.36 49.30
CA ARG A 90 -49.52 32.53 49.28
C ARG A 90 -48.34 33.31 48.69
N PRO A 91 -47.10 33.11 49.16
CA PRO A 91 -45.93 33.74 48.57
C PRO A 91 -45.77 33.38 47.08
N VAL A 92 -45.39 34.37 46.27
CA VAL A 92 -45.11 34.17 44.84
C VAL A 92 -43.60 34.19 44.61
N ALA A 93 -43.09 33.21 43.87
CA ALA A 93 -41.72 33.22 43.36
C ALA A 93 -41.69 33.77 41.93
N PHE A 94 -40.65 34.51 41.57
CA PHE A 94 -40.41 34.88 40.18
C PHE A 94 -39.18 34.14 39.65
N THR A 95 -39.25 33.78 38.38
CA THR A 95 -38.14 33.21 37.64
C THR A 95 -37.70 34.21 36.58
N LYS A 96 -36.52 34.82 36.76
CA LYS A 96 -35.82 35.55 35.69
C LYS A 96 -35.14 34.53 34.81
N TYR A 97 -35.33 34.60 33.50
CA TYR A 97 -34.69 33.71 32.53
C TYR A 97 -34.00 34.50 31.44
N ILE A 98 -32.81 34.05 31.03
CA ILE A 98 -32.12 34.50 29.82
C ILE A 98 -31.75 33.30 28.95
N CYS A 99 -31.65 33.53 27.64
CA CYS A 99 -31.05 32.59 26.70
C CYS A 99 -30.12 33.31 25.72
N VAL A 100 -28.85 32.92 25.70
CA VAL A 100 -27.78 33.48 24.87
C VAL A 100 -27.55 32.55 23.67
N PRO A 101 -27.46 33.03 22.42
CA PRO A 101 -27.07 32.20 21.29
C PRO A 101 -25.72 31.52 21.57
N TYR A 102 -25.64 30.22 21.33
CA TYR A 102 -24.44 29.45 21.65
C TYR A 102 -23.23 29.92 20.86
N GLN A 103 -23.44 30.34 19.60
CA GLN A 103 -22.39 30.90 18.74
C GLN A 103 -21.67 32.10 19.38
N GLU A 104 -22.38 32.93 20.15
CA GLU A 104 -21.77 34.09 20.83
C GLU A 104 -20.83 33.63 21.95
N VAL A 105 -21.23 32.62 22.72
CA VAL A 105 -20.39 32.06 23.81
C VAL A 105 -19.35 31.06 23.32
N GLU A 106 -19.51 30.53 22.11
CA GLU A 106 -18.50 29.74 21.40
C GLU A 106 -17.34 30.63 20.93
N ALA A 107 -17.67 31.80 20.36
CA ALA A 107 -16.69 32.80 19.92
C ALA A 107 -15.99 33.49 21.11
N ALA A 108 -16.71 33.73 22.20
CA ALA A 108 -16.19 34.34 23.41
C ALA A 108 -16.69 33.59 24.66
N PRO A 109 -15.92 32.58 25.13
CA PRO A 109 -16.29 31.79 26.31
C PRO A 109 -16.67 32.63 27.53
N VAL A 110 -17.65 32.16 28.30
CA VAL A 110 -18.12 32.77 29.55
C VAL A 110 -18.40 31.70 30.60
N SER A 111 -18.27 32.05 31.89
CA SER A 111 -18.64 31.14 32.98
C SER A 111 -20.10 31.33 33.41
N TYR A 112 -20.70 30.31 34.01
CA TYR A 112 -22.05 30.39 34.56
C TYR A 112 -22.12 31.40 35.70
N THR A 113 -21.08 31.50 36.53
CA THR A 113 -21.00 32.49 37.60
C THR A 113 -20.98 33.92 37.04
N ALA A 114 -20.32 34.14 35.89
CA ALA A 114 -20.34 35.43 35.20
C ALA A 114 -21.74 35.78 34.68
N LEU A 115 -22.41 34.84 33.98
CA LEU A 115 -23.78 35.03 33.50
C LEU A 115 -24.79 35.26 34.63
N TYR A 116 -24.65 34.53 35.74
CA TYR A 116 -25.51 34.69 36.92
C TYR A 116 -25.41 36.10 37.51
N ARG A 117 -24.20 36.65 37.62
CA ARG A 117 -24.01 38.01 38.15
C ARG A 117 -24.68 39.07 37.28
N GLU A 118 -24.63 38.90 35.96
CA GLU A 118 -25.34 39.80 35.04
C GLU A 118 -26.85 39.63 35.14
N LEU A 119 -27.35 38.39 35.12
CA LEU A 119 -28.78 38.09 35.26
C LEU A 119 -29.38 38.61 36.58
N LEU A 120 -28.63 38.53 37.67
CA LEU A 120 -29.06 39.02 38.98
C LEU A 120 -29.32 40.54 38.95
N ARG A 121 -28.50 41.30 38.22
CA ARG A 121 -28.58 42.76 38.09
C ARG A 121 -29.66 43.25 37.12
N LEU A 122 -30.14 42.38 36.24
CA LEU A 122 -31.20 42.74 35.29
C LEU A 122 -32.50 43.03 36.03
N ASP A 123 -33.08 44.20 35.76
CA ASP A 123 -34.45 44.50 36.10
C ASP A 123 -35.36 44.19 34.90
N LEU A 124 -36.21 43.18 35.03
CA LEU A 124 -37.05 42.69 33.94
C LEU A 124 -38.49 43.18 34.17
N PRO A 125 -39.09 43.91 33.21
CA PRO A 125 -40.40 44.51 33.42
C PRO A 125 -41.49 43.43 33.50
N MET A 126 -42.39 43.55 34.48
CA MET A 126 -43.56 42.66 34.62
C MET A 126 -44.66 42.97 33.61
N ASP A 127 -44.77 44.25 33.23
CA ASP A 127 -45.85 44.81 32.41
C ASP A 127 -45.32 45.50 31.15
N GLY A 128 -46.23 45.79 30.23
CA GLY A 128 -45.94 46.48 28.98
C GLY A 128 -45.84 45.54 27.77
N ALA A 129 -45.50 46.13 26.62
CA ALA A 129 -45.27 45.37 25.40
C ALA A 129 -43.98 44.51 25.52
N PRO A 130 -43.88 43.38 24.82
CA PRO A 130 -42.64 42.60 24.75
C PRO A 130 -41.44 43.47 24.34
N GLY A 131 -40.36 43.34 25.12
CA GLY A 131 -39.16 44.16 24.98
C GLY A 131 -38.16 43.66 23.93
N GLU A 132 -37.05 44.37 23.79
CA GLU A 132 -35.91 43.92 22.98
C GLU A 132 -35.02 42.93 23.76
N ARG A 133 -34.05 42.33 23.08
CA ARG A 133 -33.00 41.52 23.72
C ARG A 133 -32.12 42.40 24.61
N VAL A 134 -31.53 41.82 25.65
CA VAL A 134 -30.64 42.53 26.58
C VAL A 134 -29.18 42.21 26.28
N THR A 135 -28.30 43.19 26.42
CA THR A 135 -26.85 42.98 26.33
C THR A 135 -26.29 42.71 27.72
N LEU A 136 -25.57 41.60 27.88
CA LEU A 136 -24.87 41.23 29.10
C LEU A 136 -23.38 41.51 28.92
N VAL A 137 -22.76 42.14 29.91
CA VAL A 137 -21.33 42.45 29.89
C VAL A 137 -20.62 41.61 30.93
N THR A 138 -20.00 40.52 30.49
CA THR A 138 -19.34 39.56 31.38
C THR A 138 -17.82 39.80 31.45
N PRO A 139 -17.17 39.42 32.56
CA PRO A 139 -15.72 39.27 32.57
C PRO A 139 -15.28 38.19 31.55
N GLU A 140 -14.04 38.28 31.09
CA GLU A 140 -13.45 37.24 30.23
C GLU A 140 -13.34 35.91 30.98
N TYR A 141 -13.48 34.80 30.25
CA TYR A 141 -13.28 33.46 30.78
C TYR A 141 -11.83 33.32 31.25
N SER A 142 -11.63 33.12 32.55
CA SER A 142 -10.31 32.98 33.18
C SER A 142 -10.06 31.52 33.56
N PRO A 143 -9.20 30.79 32.82
CA PRO A 143 -8.80 29.43 33.21
C PRO A 143 -8.11 29.38 34.58
N ALA A 144 -7.39 30.44 34.96
CA ALA A 144 -6.71 30.54 36.24
C ALA A 144 -7.70 30.64 37.42
N ASP A 145 -8.82 31.36 37.24
CA ASP A 145 -9.85 31.48 38.28
C ASP A 145 -10.57 30.14 38.48
N LEU A 146 -10.92 29.48 37.38
CA LEU A 146 -11.56 28.16 37.43
C LEU A 146 -10.65 27.08 38.00
N ALA A 147 -9.34 27.13 37.70
CA ALA A 147 -8.38 26.24 38.34
C ALA A 147 -8.35 26.40 39.87
N ARG A 148 -8.38 27.65 40.37
CA ARG A 148 -8.48 27.92 41.81
C ARG A 148 -9.78 27.40 42.41
N ASP A 149 -10.89 27.53 41.69
CA ASP A 149 -12.19 27.00 42.13
C ASP A 149 -12.21 25.46 42.15
N ILE A 150 -11.59 24.79 41.17
CA ILE A 150 -11.43 23.34 41.15
C ILE A 150 -10.64 22.85 42.36
N ASP A 151 -9.50 23.49 42.67
CA ASP A 151 -8.69 23.13 43.84
C ASP A 151 -9.43 23.39 45.16
N ARG A 152 -10.21 24.49 45.23
CA ARG A 152 -11.05 24.84 46.39
C ARG A 152 -12.05 23.75 46.76
N PHE A 153 -12.61 23.03 45.77
CA PHE A 153 -13.68 22.03 45.98
C PHE A 153 -13.18 20.57 46.03
N ASP A 154 -11.89 20.36 46.31
CA ASP A 154 -11.19 19.08 46.12
C ASP A 154 -11.15 18.68 44.63
N ARG A 155 -9.97 18.90 44.04
CA ARG A 155 -9.68 18.61 42.64
C ARG A 155 -10.12 17.22 42.20
N GLN A 156 -9.89 16.17 43.01
CA GLN A 156 -10.26 14.80 42.63
C GLN A 156 -11.77 14.62 42.57
N LYS A 157 -12.51 15.26 43.47
CA LYS A 157 -13.98 15.27 43.46
C LYS A 157 -14.52 15.93 42.20
N VAL A 158 -13.99 17.09 41.82
CA VAL A 158 -14.44 17.80 40.62
C VAL A 158 -14.12 17.01 39.35
N MET A 159 -12.90 16.48 39.21
CA MET A 159 -12.49 15.63 38.07
C MET A 159 -13.37 14.39 37.95
N ARG A 160 -13.64 13.72 39.06
CA ARG A 160 -14.49 12.53 39.09
C ARG A 160 -15.94 12.85 38.76
N THR A 161 -16.45 13.99 39.21
CA THR A 161 -17.80 14.46 38.87
C THR A 161 -17.90 14.74 37.37
N ALA A 162 -16.90 15.38 36.76
CA ALA A 162 -16.84 15.59 35.32
C ALA A 162 -16.82 14.26 34.54
N ALA A 163 -16.05 13.27 35.00
CA ALA A 163 -16.04 11.93 34.41
C ALA A 163 -17.40 11.21 34.55
N LEU A 164 -18.07 11.31 35.71
CA LEU A 164 -19.39 10.72 35.93
C LEU A 164 -20.47 11.34 35.02
N LEU A 165 -20.34 12.62 34.66
CA LEU A 165 -21.27 13.27 33.72
C LEU A 165 -21.19 12.70 32.30
N LEU A 166 -20.03 12.18 31.89
CA LEU A 166 -19.89 11.45 30.62
C LEU A 166 -20.63 10.10 30.64
N ASP A 167 -20.90 9.55 31.83
CA ASP A 167 -21.65 8.31 32.01
C ASP A 167 -23.17 8.53 32.18
N GLY A 168 -23.61 9.75 32.49
CA GLY A 168 -25.02 10.06 32.68
C GLY A 168 -25.27 11.17 33.70
N ARG A 169 -26.42 11.08 34.39
CA ARG A 169 -26.85 12.08 35.39
C ARG A 169 -26.08 11.90 36.69
N VAL A 170 -25.77 13.02 37.33
CA VAL A 170 -25.01 13.09 38.59
C VAL A 170 -25.72 14.01 39.57
N ASP A 171 -25.85 13.55 40.81
CA ASP A 171 -26.44 14.30 41.90
C ASP A 171 -25.44 14.55 43.01
N VAL A 172 -25.31 15.81 43.38
CA VAL A 172 -24.49 16.24 44.51
C VAL A 172 -25.35 16.32 45.76
N VAL A 173 -25.12 15.42 46.70
CA VAL A 173 -25.90 15.32 47.94
C VAL A 173 -25.14 15.90 49.13
N HIS A 174 -25.85 16.06 50.26
CA HIS A 174 -25.25 16.49 51.54
C HIS A 174 -24.61 17.90 51.48
N ALA A 175 -25.10 18.73 50.55
CA ALA A 175 -24.65 20.10 50.30
C ALA A 175 -25.53 21.16 50.99
N GLY A 176 -26.24 20.79 52.07
CA GLY A 176 -27.22 21.67 52.72
C GLY A 176 -26.64 22.98 53.25
N GLU A 177 -25.36 22.96 53.66
CA GLU A 177 -24.62 24.14 54.13
C GLU A 177 -23.91 24.92 53.00
N ALA A 178 -23.81 24.35 51.80
CA ALA A 178 -23.18 25.03 50.67
C ALA A 178 -24.04 26.24 50.26
N THR A 179 -23.41 27.40 50.11
CA THR A 179 -24.11 28.61 49.65
C THR A 179 -24.55 28.45 48.20
N LEU A 180 -25.53 29.27 47.74
CA LEU A 180 -25.91 29.28 46.33
C LEU A 180 -24.68 29.47 45.43
N LEU A 181 -23.81 30.41 45.79
CA LEU A 181 -22.62 30.72 45.02
C LEU A 181 -21.66 29.52 44.98
N ASP A 182 -21.44 28.83 46.11
CA ASP A 182 -20.59 27.62 46.12
C ASP A 182 -21.11 26.55 45.18
N ARG A 183 -22.43 26.33 45.17
CA ARG A 183 -23.05 25.35 44.27
C ARG A 183 -22.87 25.76 42.82
N LEU A 184 -23.08 27.03 42.48
CA LEU A 184 -22.91 27.53 41.12
C LEU A 184 -21.44 27.46 40.67
N THR A 185 -20.50 27.86 41.52
CA THR A 185 -19.06 27.79 41.23
C THR A 185 -18.61 26.33 41.08
N PHE A 186 -19.20 25.39 41.83
CA PHE A 186 -18.95 23.96 41.62
C PHE A 186 -19.47 23.48 40.25
N LEU A 187 -20.64 23.93 39.79
CA LEU A 187 -21.13 23.62 38.43
C LEU A 187 -20.15 24.14 37.37
N ASP A 188 -19.62 25.35 37.55
CA ASP A 188 -18.58 25.93 36.69
C ASP A 188 -17.29 25.11 36.70
N ALA A 189 -16.80 24.73 37.88
CA ALA A 189 -15.57 23.94 38.04
C ALA A 189 -15.69 22.56 37.38
N VAL A 190 -16.84 21.89 37.53
CA VAL A 190 -17.09 20.60 36.87
C VAL A 190 -17.17 20.76 35.37
N ALA A 191 -17.90 21.78 34.89
CA ALA A 191 -17.98 22.06 33.46
C ALA A 191 -16.59 22.35 32.90
N ALA A 192 -15.77 23.18 33.56
CA ALA A 192 -14.42 23.55 33.14
C ALA A 192 -13.49 22.36 32.86
N LEU A 193 -13.75 21.20 33.48
CA LEU A 193 -13.05 19.93 33.23
C LEU A 193 -13.71 19.06 32.15
N LEU A 194 -14.51 19.66 31.26
CA LEU A 194 -15.04 19.08 30.02
C LEU A 194 -14.75 20.05 28.87
N PRO A 195 -14.62 19.59 27.61
CA PRO A 195 -14.54 20.48 26.45
C PRO A 195 -15.68 21.50 26.43
N TYR A 196 -15.39 22.76 26.12
CA TYR A 196 -16.38 23.86 26.20
C TYR A 196 -17.62 23.61 25.34
N GLY A 197 -17.45 22.90 24.22
CA GLY A 197 -18.51 22.42 23.34
C GLY A 197 -19.69 21.74 24.05
N TYR A 198 -19.44 21.01 25.15
CA TYR A 198 -20.49 20.33 25.92
C TYR A 198 -21.47 21.31 26.61
N ARG A 199 -21.15 22.60 26.70
CA ARG A 199 -22.04 23.64 27.25
C ARG A 199 -23.31 23.76 26.41
N ALA A 200 -23.28 23.33 25.15
CA ALA A 200 -24.42 23.31 24.25
C ALA A 200 -25.50 22.26 24.62
N ASP A 201 -25.16 21.23 25.41
CA ASP A 201 -26.09 20.20 25.93
C ASP A 201 -26.01 20.07 27.47
N PHE A 202 -25.25 20.93 28.14
CA PHE A 202 -25.10 20.90 29.58
C PHE A 202 -26.37 21.42 30.28
N THR A 203 -26.83 20.70 31.29
CA THR A 203 -27.94 21.13 32.13
C THR A 203 -27.57 20.95 33.60
N GLY A 204 -27.76 22.00 34.39
CA GLY A 204 -27.28 22.09 35.76
C GLY A 204 -28.33 22.73 36.69
N ALA A 205 -28.34 22.38 37.97
CA ALA A 205 -29.19 23.05 38.95
C ALA A 205 -28.52 23.16 40.32
N THR A 206 -28.60 24.34 40.94
CA THR A 206 -28.08 24.57 42.30
C THR A 206 -28.99 24.02 43.40
N TRP A 207 -30.21 23.61 43.04
CA TRP A 207 -31.04 22.73 43.85
C TRP A 207 -32.12 22.06 42.99
N ALA A 208 -32.45 20.80 43.25
CA ALA A 208 -33.65 20.17 42.68
C ALA A 208 -34.43 19.44 43.78
N ALA A 209 -35.72 19.76 43.89
CA ALA A 209 -36.64 19.16 44.87
C ALA A 209 -37.56 18.09 44.26
N GLY A 210 -37.69 18.06 42.93
CA GLY A 210 -38.49 17.07 42.19
C GLY A 210 -37.65 16.14 41.31
N ALA A 211 -38.31 15.44 40.39
CA ALA A 211 -37.65 14.49 39.48
C ALA A 211 -36.61 15.15 38.56
N ALA A 212 -36.85 16.40 38.14
CA ALA A 212 -35.93 17.23 37.33
C ALA A 212 -35.22 16.44 36.21
N GLY A 213 -35.98 15.60 35.48
CA GLY A 213 -35.41 14.54 34.62
C GLY A 213 -34.57 15.03 33.44
N LYS A 214 -34.59 16.33 33.14
CA LYS A 214 -33.77 16.97 32.11
C LYS A 214 -32.48 17.61 32.64
N ILE A 215 -32.25 17.61 33.95
CA ILE A 215 -31.06 18.17 34.59
C ILE A 215 -30.01 17.07 34.79
N ARG A 216 -28.84 17.25 34.18
CA ARG A 216 -27.71 16.31 34.22
C ARG A 216 -26.92 16.40 35.52
N LEU A 217 -26.59 17.61 35.98
CA LEU A 217 -25.91 17.84 37.26
C LEU A 217 -26.82 18.62 38.22
N ALA A 218 -27.25 18.04 39.34
CA ALA A 218 -28.08 18.76 40.30
C ALA A 218 -27.55 18.61 41.73
N PHE A 219 -27.73 19.66 42.53
CA PHE A 219 -27.66 19.54 43.97
C PHE A 219 -29.02 19.10 44.52
N THR A 220 -29.03 18.08 45.37
CA THR A 220 -30.28 17.52 45.90
C THR A 220 -30.12 17.07 47.35
N ARG A 221 -31.25 16.90 48.05
CA ARG A 221 -31.24 16.30 49.39
C ARG A 221 -30.89 14.81 49.35
N ARG A 222 -31.38 14.11 48.33
CA ARG A 222 -31.17 12.67 48.06
C ARG A 222 -30.96 12.50 46.56
N ALA A 223 -30.14 11.53 46.17
CA ALA A 223 -29.95 11.19 44.76
C ALA A 223 -31.30 10.82 44.12
N ARG A 224 -31.53 11.36 42.93
CA ARG A 224 -32.71 11.11 42.09
C ARG A 224 -32.55 9.77 41.38
N ASP A 225 -33.68 9.15 41.01
CA ASP A 225 -33.68 7.85 40.35
C ASP A 225 -32.81 7.83 39.10
N GLY A 226 -31.83 6.91 39.08
CA GLY A 226 -30.89 6.72 37.99
C GLY A 226 -29.81 7.81 37.86
N ALA A 227 -29.67 8.69 38.86
CA ALA A 227 -28.51 9.58 38.97
C ALA A 227 -27.41 8.91 39.81
N ARG A 228 -26.16 9.21 39.47
CA ARG A 228 -24.99 8.77 40.24
C ARG A 228 -24.73 9.77 41.36
N GLU A 229 -24.53 9.27 42.57
CA GLU A 229 -24.37 10.12 43.75
C GLU A 229 -22.91 10.59 43.90
N VAL A 230 -22.74 11.86 44.22
CA VAL A 230 -21.48 12.46 44.66
C VAL A 230 -21.76 13.19 45.97
N SER A 231 -21.12 12.76 47.06
CA SER A 231 -21.27 13.49 48.32
C SER A 231 -20.47 14.80 48.29
N TRP A 232 -21.13 15.90 48.66
CA TRP A 232 -20.48 17.18 48.93
C TRP A 232 -19.47 17.05 50.07
N ARG A 233 -19.81 16.26 51.10
CA ARG A 233 -18.98 15.97 52.27
C ARG A 233 -18.15 14.70 52.07
N GLY A 234 -16.87 14.77 52.36
CA GLY A 234 -15.98 13.61 52.27
C GLY A 234 -15.42 13.35 50.87
N PRO A 235 -14.63 12.27 50.73
CA PRO A 235 -14.01 11.90 49.46
C PRO A 235 -15.06 11.41 48.46
N ALA A 236 -14.77 11.54 47.18
CA ALA A 236 -15.69 11.09 46.16
C ALA A 236 -15.83 9.55 46.19
N GLU A 237 -17.08 9.06 46.33
CA GLU A 237 -17.36 7.63 46.48
C GLU A 237 -16.96 6.80 45.25
N ALA A 238 -16.64 5.53 45.49
CA ALA A 238 -16.11 4.58 44.50
C ALA A 238 -17.18 4.00 43.55
N THR A 239 -18.16 4.79 43.10
CA THR A 239 -19.08 4.36 42.03
C THR A 239 -18.31 3.87 40.80
N PRO A 240 -18.60 2.67 40.26
CA PRO A 240 -17.90 2.16 39.07
C PRO A 240 -18.10 3.07 37.86
N LEU A 241 -17.01 3.48 37.21
CA LEU A 241 -17.03 4.27 35.97
C LEU A 241 -17.07 3.33 34.76
N SER A 242 -17.71 3.78 33.66
CA SER A 242 -17.54 3.11 32.37
C SER A 242 -16.08 3.17 31.89
N LYS A 243 -15.74 2.39 30.87
CA LYS A 243 -14.39 2.43 30.25
C LYS A 243 -14.03 3.84 29.75
N THR A 244 -14.99 4.55 29.16
CA THR A 244 -14.77 5.91 28.64
C THR A 244 -14.51 6.91 29.77
N ALA A 245 -15.38 6.94 30.79
CA ALA A 245 -15.24 7.85 31.92
C ALA A 245 -14.00 7.55 32.77
N SER A 246 -13.68 6.27 32.97
CA SER A 246 -12.46 5.84 33.65
C SER A 246 -11.21 6.25 32.88
N GLY A 247 -11.20 6.06 31.55
CA GLY A 247 -10.13 6.53 30.67
C GLY A 247 -9.94 8.05 30.72
N TYR A 248 -11.05 8.79 30.74
CA TYR A 248 -11.05 10.25 30.83
C TYR A 248 -10.45 10.74 32.16
N LEU A 249 -10.94 10.20 33.28
CA LEU A 249 -10.42 10.52 34.62
C LEU A 249 -8.93 10.17 34.77
N ARG A 250 -8.50 9.05 34.20
CA ARG A 250 -7.10 8.64 34.18
C ARG A 250 -6.24 9.66 33.43
N LEU A 251 -6.64 10.07 32.23
CA LEU A 251 -5.88 11.06 31.44
C LEU A 251 -5.82 12.43 32.12
N LEU A 252 -6.92 12.90 32.72
CA LEU A 252 -6.91 14.14 33.50
C LEU A 252 -5.84 14.07 34.63
N ASN A 253 -5.78 12.94 35.35
CA ASN A 253 -4.79 12.72 36.40
C ASN A 253 -3.35 12.66 35.86
N GLU A 254 -3.13 11.91 34.77
CA GLU A 254 -1.82 11.75 34.16
C GLU A 254 -1.24 13.09 33.65
N LEU A 255 -2.08 13.92 33.04
CA LEU A 255 -1.68 15.25 32.56
C LEU A 255 -1.20 16.14 33.71
N LEU A 256 -1.94 16.18 34.82
CA LEU A 256 -1.59 16.99 35.98
C LEU A 256 -0.36 16.46 36.74
N MET A 257 -0.16 15.15 36.80
CA MET A 257 1.03 14.55 37.40
C MET A 257 2.32 14.86 36.63
N ARG A 258 2.22 15.24 35.35
CA ARG A 258 3.34 15.52 34.45
C ARG A 258 3.68 17.00 34.35
N ASN A 259 3.44 17.76 35.43
CA ASN A 259 3.71 19.21 35.53
C ASN A 259 2.92 20.08 34.53
N ARG A 260 1.79 19.61 33.98
CA ARG A 260 0.83 20.54 33.37
C ARG A 260 0.08 21.22 34.51
N ASP A 261 0.05 22.54 34.49
CA ASP A 261 -0.77 23.27 35.45
C ASP A 261 -2.27 23.09 35.10
N LEU A 262 -3.12 23.24 36.12
CA LEU A 262 -4.55 23.06 35.99
C LEU A 262 -5.21 24.15 35.12
N ALA A 263 -4.68 25.37 35.13
CA ALA A 263 -5.18 26.48 34.33
C ALA A 263 -4.95 26.23 32.82
N TRP A 264 -3.82 25.65 32.46
CA TRP A 264 -3.51 25.20 31.11
C TRP A 264 -4.51 24.14 30.65
N LEU A 265 -4.81 23.15 31.50
CA LEU A 265 -5.77 22.10 31.16
C LEU A 265 -7.18 22.66 30.94
N VAL A 266 -7.62 23.57 31.82
CA VAL A 266 -8.90 24.28 31.66
C VAL A 266 -8.89 25.10 30.37
N GLY A 267 -7.81 25.83 30.08
CA GLY A 267 -7.67 26.59 28.84
C GLY A 267 -7.68 25.71 27.58
N TYR A 268 -7.03 24.55 27.63
CA TYR A 268 -6.99 23.59 26.53
C TYR A 268 -8.37 22.98 26.22
N LEU A 269 -9.15 22.68 27.26
CA LEU A 269 -10.53 22.22 27.14
C LEU A 269 -11.48 23.35 26.72
N ALA A 270 -11.19 24.59 27.15
CA ALA A 270 -11.94 25.77 26.76
C ALA A 270 -11.84 26.08 25.25
N ALA A 271 -10.69 25.79 24.64
CA ALA A 271 -10.44 26.01 23.21
C ALA A 271 -11.22 25.06 22.28
N ASP A 272 -11.80 23.97 22.80
CA ASP A 272 -12.69 23.08 22.05
C ASP A 272 -14.14 23.49 22.30
N SER A 273 -14.57 24.57 21.63
CA SER A 273 -15.85 25.25 21.84
C SER A 273 -16.97 24.85 20.86
N GLU A 274 -16.67 24.05 19.84
CA GLU A 274 -17.67 23.57 18.86
C GLU A 274 -18.81 22.82 19.58
N PRO A 275 -20.10 23.07 19.28
CA PRO A 275 -21.21 22.46 20.00
C PRO A 275 -21.15 20.92 20.05
N ARG A 276 -21.15 20.34 21.25
CA ARG A 276 -21.17 18.88 21.48
C ARG A 276 -22.36 18.47 22.34
N ASP A 277 -22.83 17.25 22.13
CA ASP A 277 -23.78 16.58 23.01
C ASP A 277 -23.09 15.51 23.85
N PHE A 278 -23.69 15.18 24.99
CA PHE A 278 -23.21 14.09 25.84
C PHE A 278 -23.65 12.69 25.35
N GLY A 279 -24.28 12.59 24.19
CA GLY A 279 -24.49 11.33 23.48
C GLY A 279 -23.20 10.78 22.86
N ASP A 280 -22.20 11.64 22.59
CA ASP A 280 -20.83 11.24 22.27
C ASP A 280 -19.84 11.56 23.41
N PRO A 281 -19.81 10.77 24.50
CA PRO A 281 -18.84 10.95 25.58
C PRO A 281 -17.40 10.61 25.17
N ARG A 282 -17.18 9.94 24.02
CA ARG A 282 -15.84 9.59 23.55
C ARG A 282 -15.09 10.80 23.04
N HIS A 283 -15.78 11.87 22.64
CA HIS A 283 -15.15 13.13 22.21
C HIS A 283 -14.24 13.71 23.29
N ALA A 284 -14.73 13.84 24.53
CA ALA A 284 -13.93 14.31 25.66
C ALA A 284 -12.65 13.48 25.87
N LEU A 285 -12.78 12.14 25.80
CA LEU A 285 -11.64 11.23 25.87
C LEU A 285 -10.65 11.44 24.72
N ARG A 286 -11.13 11.50 23.47
CA ARG A 286 -10.29 11.76 22.29
C ARG A 286 -9.54 13.09 22.42
N ARG A 287 -10.20 14.14 22.91
CA ARG A 287 -9.62 15.46 23.09
C ARG A 287 -8.43 15.46 24.06
N LEU A 288 -8.51 14.72 25.16
CA LEU A 288 -7.38 14.55 26.08
C LEU A 288 -6.32 13.59 25.52
N SER A 289 -6.72 12.50 24.88
CA SER A 289 -5.80 11.55 24.25
C SER A 289 -4.94 12.22 23.19
N ASP A 290 -5.47 13.21 22.46
CA ASP A 290 -4.72 13.97 21.46
C ASP A 290 -3.54 14.75 22.07
N VAL A 291 -3.64 15.18 23.33
CA VAL A 291 -2.50 15.83 24.03
C VAL A 291 -1.33 14.85 24.17
N GLU A 292 -1.62 13.62 24.56
CA GLU A 292 -0.60 12.60 24.84
C GLU A 292 -0.22 11.78 23.60
N TRP A 293 -0.93 11.94 22.49
CA TRP A 293 -0.76 11.16 21.29
C TRP A 293 0.70 11.05 20.81
N PRO A 294 1.50 12.14 20.68
CA PRO A 294 2.90 12.02 20.27
C PRO A 294 3.72 11.11 21.19
N ARG A 295 3.51 11.23 22.51
CA ARG A 295 4.21 10.42 23.51
C ARG A 295 3.73 8.98 23.55
N ALA A 296 2.43 8.76 23.35
CA ALA A 296 1.85 7.42 23.26
C ALA A 296 2.43 6.66 22.07
N VAL A 297 2.55 7.31 20.90
CA VAL A 297 3.21 6.75 19.71
C VAL A 297 4.68 6.43 20.02
N ALA A 298 5.44 7.37 20.59
CA ALA A 298 6.83 7.14 20.99
C ALA A 298 7.00 5.97 21.97
N GLN A 299 6.09 5.85 22.95
CA GLN A 299 6.10 4.74 23.90
C GLN A 299 5.75 3.41 23.24
N ALA A 300 4.77 3.39 22.34
CA ALA A 300 4.38 2.19 21.59
C ALA A 300 5.52 1.70 20.68
N VAL A 301 6.25 2.62 20.04
CA VAL A 301 7.47 2.32 19.27
C VAL A 301 8.56 1.73 20.18
N ARG A 302 8.80 2.30 21.36
CA ARG A 302 9.75 1.72 22.34
C ARG A 302 9.36 0.32 22.78
N ALA A 303 8.06 0.04 22.89
CA ALA A 303 7.54 -1.26 23.26
C ALA A 303 7.53 -2.27 22.08
N GLY A 304 7.88 -1.85 20.87
CA GLY A 304 7.81 -2.69 19.67
C GLY A 304 6.38 -3.10 19.31
N SER A 305 5.41 -2.22 19.54
CA SER A 305 4.01 -2.52 19.22
C SER A 305 3.80 -2.50 17.70
N PRO A 306 3.20 -3.55 17.10
CA PRO A 306 2.98 -3.60 15.66
C PRO A 306 1.84 -2.66 15.24
N GLY A 307 1.80 -2.31 13.94
CA GLY A 307 0.67 -1.60 13.33
C GLY A 307 0.65 -0.09 13.60
N LEU A 308 1.80 0.51 13.84
CA LEU A 308 1.92 1.95 14.14
C LEU A 308 2.22 2.84 12.92
N ALA A 309 2.35 2.26 11.72
CA ALA A 309 2.84 2.96 10.54
C ALA A 309 2.09 4.27 10.26
N ASP A 310 0.76 4.27 10.28
CA ASP A 310 -0.04 5.47 9.99
C ASP A 310 0.08 6.55 11.06
N GLU A 311 0.12 6.16 12.33
CA GLU A 311 0.31 7.10 13.44
C GLU A 311 1.73 7.69 13.42
N ILE A 312 2.74 6.89 13.08
CA ILE A 312 4.11 7.34 12.89
C ILE A 312 4.21 8.32 11.72
N ARG A 313 3.58 8.02 10.57
CA ARG A 313 3.51 8.92 9.42
C ARG A 313 2.87 10.24 9.82
N ARG A 314 1.71 10.20 10.47
CA ARG A 314 1.00 11.40 10.96
C ARG A 314 1.89 12.22 11.90
N LEU A 315 2.64 11.57 12.79
CA LEU A 315 3.54 12.26 13.73
C LEU A 315 4.73 12.90 13.03
N LEU A 316 5.34 12.21 12.06
CA LEU A 316 6.48 12.69 11.29
C LEU A 316 6.10 13.78 10.28
N VAL A 317 4.86 13.81 9.77
CA VAL A 317 4.38 14.91 8.92
C VAL A 317 4.12 16.16 9.76
N GLY A 318 3.56 16.03 10.95
CA GLY A 318 3.16 17.15 11.79
C GLY A 318 4.31 17.90 12.49
N PRO A 319 4.03 19.09 13.05
CA PRO A 319 5.00 19.83 13.88
C PRO A 319 5.19 19.21 15.26
N ARG A 320 4.27 18.34 15.69
CA ARG A 320 4.19 17.76 17.03
C ARG A 320 5.28 16.72 17.34
N LEU A 321 6.11 16.36 16.35
CA LEU A 321 7.32 15.56 16.56
C LEU A 321 8.27 16.19 17.60
N GLN A 322 8.30 17.53 17.70
CA GLN A 322 9.12 18.24 18.68
C GLN A 322 8.66 18.05 20.14
N GLU A 323 7.47 17.50 20.36
CA GLU A 323 6.92 17.26 21.71
C GLU A 323 7.50 16.00 22.38
N ILE A 324 8.22 15.16 21.62
CA ILE A 324 8.88 13.94 22.11
C ILE A 324 10.41 14.12 22.15
N ALA A 325 11.06 13.34 23.02
CA ALA A 325 12.50 13.43 23.23
C ALA A 325 13.28 13.08 21.94
N PRO A 326 14.43 13.72 21.65
CA PRO A 326 15.22 13.47 20.43
C PRO A 326 15.54 11.99 20.18
N ALA A 327 15.89 11.23 21.23
CA ALA A 327 16.13 9.79 21.13
C ALA A 327 14.87 9.00 20.68
N ASP A 328 13.69 9.43 21.10
CA ASP A 328 12.43 8.81 20.66
C ASP A 328 12.08 9.23 19.23
N GLN A 329 12.45 10.45 18.79
CA GLN A 329 12.29 10.88 17.39
C GLN A 329 13.09 9.96 16.45
N SER A 330 14.34 9.63 16.80
CA SER A 330 15.16 8.69 16.05
C SER A 330 14.56 7.29 15.98
N ARG A 331 13.98 6.80 17.09
CA ARG A 331 13.31 5.48 17.11
C ARG A 331 12.05 5.46 16.26
N VAL A 332 11.23 6.50 16.34
CA VAL A 332 10.03 6.68 15.52
C VAL A 332 10.40 6.68 14.04
N LEU A 333 11.43 7.45 13.66
CA LEU A 333 11.92 7.46 12.29
C LEU A 333 12.48 6.09 11.85
N GLY A 334 13.28 5.45 12.70
CA GLY A 334 13.82 4.11 12.43
C GLY A 334 12.73 3.05 12.28
N CYS A 335 11.64 3.15 13.05
CA CYS A 335 10.47 2.29 12.91
C CYS A 335 9.76 2.52 11.57
N LEU A 336 9.55 3.79 11.15
CA LEU A 336 9.02 4.07 9.81
C LEU A 336 9.93 3.50 8.71
N ILE A 337 11.24 3.65 8.81
CA ILE A 337 12.16 3.08 7.80
C ILE A 337 12.01 1.55 7.74
N ARG A 338 11.89 0.89 8.90
CA ARG A 338 11.76 -0.58 8.98
C ARG A 338 10.38 -1.11 8.63
N GLU A 339 9.30 -0.38 8.79
CA GLU A 339 7.94 -0.91 8.57
C GLU A 339 7.21 -0.24 7.42
N GLY A 340 7.72 0.92 6.99
CA GLY A 340 7.14 1.73 5.93
C GLY A 340 7.39 1.19 4.54
N GLU A 341 6.75 1.86 3.60
CA GLU A 341 6.83 1.57 2.18
C GLU A 341 7.95 2.39 1.52
N PRO A 342 8.44 1.99 0.34
CA PRO A 342 9.45 2.78 -0.38
C PRO A 342 9.03 4.24 -0.65
N ASP A 343 7.73 4.52 -0.67
CA ASP A 343 7.19 5.86 -0.89
C ASP A 343 7.22 6.75 0.38
N ASP A 344 7.58 6.17 1.54
CA ASP A 344 7.86 6.93 2.77
C ASP A 344 9.26 7.59 2.74
N LEU A 345 10.13 7.26 1.78
CA LEU A 345 11.52 7.77 1.73
C LEU A 345 11.62 9.31 1.67
N PRO A 346 10.78 10.07 0.92
CA PRO A 346 10.80 11.54 0.96
C PRO A 346 10.43 12.11 2.34
N LEU A 347 9.62 11.40 3.13
CA LEU A 347 9.35 11.80 4.52
C LEU A 347 10.56 11.51 5.41
N VAL A 348 11.22 10.37 5.20
CA VAL A 348 12.47 10.01 5.89
C VAL A 348 13.56 11.04 5.61
N GLU A 349 13.76 11.42 4.36
CA GLU A 349 14.71 12.43 3.91
C GLU A 349 14.52 13.77 4.63
N ARG A 350 13.28 14.26 4.70
CA ARG A 350 12.93 15.52 5.37
C ARG A 350 13.20 15.52 6.87
N ARG A 351 13.09 14.36 7.53
CA ARG A 351 13.25 14.23 8.98
C ARG A 351 14.61 13.68 9.41
N TRP A 352 15.44 13.25 8.46
CA TRP A 352 16.74 12.65 8.75
C TRP A 352 17.63 13.56 9.57
N ASP A 353 17.85 14.80 9.14
CA ASP A 353 18.78 15.73 9.81
C ASP A 353 18.37 16.07 11.24
N GLN A 354 17.06 16.03 11.52
CA GLN A 354 16.52 16.22 12.86
C GLN A 354 16.79 15.01 13.77
N ALA A 355 16.75 13.80 13.23
CA ALA A 355 16.81 12.54 13.99
C ALA A 355 18.20 11.88 14.01
N ALA A 356 19.05 12.17 13.03
CA ALA A 356 20.37 11.57 12.87
C ALA A 356 21.34 11.82 14.05
N PRO A 357 21.38 13.02 14.68
CA PRO A 357 22.32 13.28 15.79
C PRO A 357 22.16 12.32 16.98
N THR A 358 20.95 11.84 17.23
CA THR A 358 20.64 10.89 18.32
C THR A 358 20.45 9.46 17.85
N GLY A 359 20.19 9.24 16.56
CA GLY A 359 19.93 7.91 15.99
C GLY A 359 21.16 7.17 15.48
N GLY A 360 22.18 7.89 15.01
CA GLY A 360 23.46 7.34 14.57
C GLY A 360 23.36 6.03 13.77
N ILE A 361 23.92 4.95 14.33
CA ILE A 361 23.99 3.61 13.72
C ILE A 361 22.60 2.97 13.56
N GLU A 362 21.67 3.19 14.50
CA GLU A 362 20.35 2.53 14.46
C GLU A 362 19.53 2.91 13.22
N LEU A 363 19.61 4.18 12.80
CA LEU A 363 18.95 4.66 11.59
C LEU A 363 19.60 4.10 10.31
N THR A 364 20.92 3.92 10.33
CA THR A 364 21.64 3.32 9.21
C THR A 364 21.29 1.84 9.06
N GLU A 365 21.24 1.08 10.17
CA GLU A 365 20.79 -0.31 10.18
C GLU A 365 19.32 -0.42 9.74
N ALA A 366 18.44 0.49 10.17
CA ALA A 366 17.06 0.53 9.69
C ALA A 366 16.99 0.70 8.17
N LEU A 367 17.80 1.61 7.61
CA LEU A 367 17.88 1.85 6.17
C LEU A 367 18.38 0.62 5.41
N VAL A 368 19.40 -0.05 5.95
CA VAL A 368 19.95 -1.31 5.41
C VAL A 368 18.89 -2.41 5.43
N ASP A 369 18.18 -2.60 6.54
CA ASP A 369 17.16 -3.64 6.67
C ASP A 369 16.00 -3.39 5.69
N ALA A 370 15.60 -2.13 5.50
CA ALA A 370 14.58 -1.75 4.53
C ALA A 370 14.99 -2.06 3.09
N ALA A 371 16.20 -1.64 2.70
CA ALA A 371 16.76 -1.91 1.39
C ALA A 371 16.98 -3.42 1.14
N ALA A 372 17.49 -4.15 2.14
CA ALA A 372 17.74 -5.59 2.05
C ALA A 372 16.46 -6.39 1.81
N ARG A 373 15.35 -6.00 2.45
CA ARG A 373 14.05 -6.64 2.22
C ARG A 373 13.52 -6.42 0.81
N LEU A 374 13.93 -5.37 0.11
CA LEU A 374 13.55 -5.11 -1.27
C LEU A 374 14.48 -5.83 -2.26
N LEU A 375 15.78 -5.85 -1.96
CA LEU A 375 16.82 -6.41 -2.82
C LEU A 375 16.85 -7.94 -2.80
N TRP A 376 16.80 -8.56 -1.63
CA TRP A 376 17.05 -10.01 -1.47
C TRP A 376 15.79 -10.86 -1.56
N ARG A 377 14.80 -10.38 -2.31
CA ARG A 377 13.60 -11.14 -2.70
C ARG A 377 13.91 -12.04 -3.88
N GLU A 378 13.01 -12.98 -4.18
CA GLU A 378 13.10 -13.77 -5.41
C GLU A 378 13.14 -12.86 -6.64
N GLU A 379 12.20 -11.90 -6.67
CA GLU A 379 12.15 -10.79 -7.62
C GLU A 379 12.55 -9.48 -6.91
N PRO A 380 13.77 -8.96 -7.17
CA PRO A 380 14.26 -7.76 -6.51
C PRO A 380 13.51 -6.52 -6.97
N ASP A 381 13.20 -5.63 -6.04
CA ASP A 381 12.52 -4.36 -6.33
C ASP A 381 13.54 -3.25 -6.65
N GLY A 382 13.49 -2.72 -7.87
CA GLY A 382 14.39 -1.65 -8.34
C GLY A 382 14.31 -0.34 -7.55
N ARG A 383 13.27 -0.14 -6.72
CA ARG A 383 13.18 1.03 -5.81
C ARG A 383 14.29 1.04 -4.74
N VAL A 384 15.00 -0.07 -4.53
CA VAL A 384 16.21 -0.10 -3.68
C VAL A 384 17.26 0.94 -4.09
N SER A 385 17.34 1.30 -5.38
CA SER A 385 18.27 2.34 -5.87
C SER A 385 18.01 3.70 -5.23
N ARG A 386 16.77 3.99 -4.81
CA ARG A 386 16.45 5.23 -4.08
C ARG A 386 17.10 5.26 -2.69
N TYR A 387 17.15 4.12 -2.00
CA TYR A 387 17.82 4.00 -0.70
C TYR A 387 19.34 4.16 -0.84
N ALA A 388 19.93 3.60 -1.90
CA ALA A 388 21.36 3.76 -2.19
C ALA A 388 21.71 5.21 -2.54
N ALA A 389 20.89 5.88 -3.36
CA ALA A 389 21.05 7.31 -3.66
C ALA A 389 20.94 8.17 -2.39
N PHE A 390 19.96 7.89 -1.53
CA PHE A 390 19.82 8.55 -0.24
C PHE A 390 21.05 8.35 0.67
N ALA A 391 21.53 7.10 0.80
CA ALA A 391 22.74 6.81 1.56
C ALA A 391 23.97 7.56 1.01
N ALA A 392 24.09 7.65 -0.32
CA ALA A 392 25.18 8.39 -0.97
C ALA A 392 25.13 9.90 -0.67
N GLN A 393 23.96 10.52 -0.77
CA GLN A 393 23.78 11.94 -0.41
C GLN A 393 24.19 12.24 1.04
N ARG A 394 23.99 11.28 1.95
CA ARG A 394 24.33 11.39 3.37
C ARG A 394 25.74 10.90 3.73
N ARG A 395 26.56 10.53 2.72
CA ARG A 395 27.93 9.98 2.91
C ARG A 395 27.95 8.70 3.75
N LEU A 396 26.91 7.88 3.63
CA LEU A 396 26.75 6.59 4.30
C LEU A 396 26.93 5.40 3.34
N THR A 397 27.44 5.62 2.13
CA THR A 397 27.52 4.61 1.06
C THR A 397 28.22 3.33 1.51
N ASP A 398 29.41 3.43 2.11
CA ASP A 398 30.17 2.26 2.53
C ASP A 398 29.46 1.42 3.62
N PRO A 399 29.06 1.99 4.78
CA PRO A 399 28.34 1.20 5.79
C PRO A 399 26.99 0.68 5.28
N PHE A 400 26.29 1.42 4.42
CA PHE A 400 25.04 0.99 3.82
C PHE A 400 25.23 -0.22 2.89
N LEU A 401 26.12 -0.12 1.89
CA LEU A 401 26.37 -1.22 0.95
C LEU A 401 26.97 -2.44 1.65
N ALA A 402 27.89 -2.24 2.60
CA ALA A 402 28.45 -3.33 3.39
C ALA A 402 27.38 -4.06 4.21
N GLY A 403 26.46 -3.32 4.84
CA GLY A 403 25.31 -3.89 5.55
C GLY A 403 24.38 -4.64 4.61
N LEU A 404 24.10 -4.07 3.44
CA LEU A 404 23.22 -4.65 2.42
C LEU A 404 23.75 -6.00 1.91
N VAL A 405 25.04 -6.09 1.59
CA VAL A 405 25.69 -7.35 1.18
C VAL A 405 25.66 -8.38 2.30
N ARG A 406 25.93 -7.96 3.55
CA ARG A 406 25.91 -8.87 4.72
C ARG A 406 24.55 -9.52 4.95
N ARG A 407 23.45 -8.79 4.73
CA ARG A 407 22.08 -9.36 4.81
C ARG A 407 21.80 -10.35 3.69
N GLY A 408 22.44 -10.20 2.54
CA GLY A 408 22.34 -11.12 1.41
C GLY A 408 23.05 -12.46 1.62
N GLU A 409 24.13 -12.49 2.42
CA GLU A 409 24.87 -13.73 2.74
C GLU A 409 23.97 -14.80 3.37
N THR A 410 22.99 -14.38 4.17
CA THR A 410 22.06 -15.29 4.85
C THR A 410 20.87 -15.73 3.99
N ALA A 411 20.63 -15.09 2.84
CA ALA A 411 19.36 -15.18 2.11
C ALA A 411 19.36 -16.15 0.90
N SER A 412 20.47 -16.85 0.61
CA SER A 412 20.64 -17.66 -0.61
C SER A 412 20.14 -16.94 -1.88
N PRO A 413 20.73 -15.78 -2.22
CA PRO A 413 20.10 -14.81 -3.11
C PRO A 413 19.98 -15.30 -4.55
N SER A 414 18.86 -14.94 -5.19
CA SER A 414 18.58 -15.23 -6.60
C SER A 414 19.59 -14.53 -7.53
N ARG A 415 19.70 -15.02 -8.77
CA ARG A 415 20.59 -14.42 -9.78
C ARG A 415 20.22 -12.96 -10.10
N PRO A 416 18.93 -12.60 -10.29
CA PRO A 416 18.52 -11.20 -10.45
C PRO A 416 18.91 -10.31 -9.26
N ALA A 417 18.72 -10.80 -8.02
CA ALA A 417 19.09 -10.02 -6.83
C ALA A 417 20.59 -9.71 -6.75
N ARG A 418 21.46 -10.69 -7.08
CA ARG A 418 22.92 -10.46 -7.16
C ARG A 418 23.30 -9.48 -8.26
N ALA A 419 22.62 -9.56 -9.41
CA ALA A 419 22.86 -8.63 -10.52
C ALA A 419 22.52 -7.19 -10.13
N LEU A 420 21.36 -6.97 -9.50
CA LEU A 420 20.96 -5.64 -9.01
C LEU A 420 21.91 -5.16 -7.90
N ALA A 421 22.32 -6.03 -6.98
CA ALA A 421 23.29 -5.69 -5.93
C ALA A 421 24.64 -5.24 -6.53
N ALA A 422 25.14 -5.96 -7.54
CA ALA A 422 26.35 -5.59 -8.27
C ALA A 422 26.21 -4.24 -8.98
N GLU A 423 25.06 -3.97 -9.59
CA GLU A 423 24.75 -2.68 -10.20
C GLU A 423 24.75 -1.53 -9.18
N LEU A 424 24.09 -1.70 -8.02
CA LEU A 424 24.11 -0.70 -6.94
C LEU A 424 25.53 -0.41 -6.46
N ILE A 425 26.36 -1.43 -6.29
CA ILE A 425 27.77 -1.25 -5.91
C ILE A 425 28.51 -0.49 -7.00
N ARG A 426 28.36 -0.89 -8.27
CA ARG A 426 29.02 -0.25 -9.41
C ARG A 426 28.69 1.23 -9.54
N ASP A 427 27.43 1.58 -9.32
CA ASP A 427 26.93 2.93 -9.55
C ASP A 427 27.29 3.89 -8.40
N HIS A 428 27.55 3.36 -7.19
CA HIS A 428 27.82 4.17 -6.01
C HIS A 428 29.25 4.07 -5.46
N VAL A 429 30.09 3.17 -5.98
CA VAL A 429 31.49 3.00 -5.56
C VAL A 429 32.43 3.40 -6.69
N ASP A 430 33.41 4.24 -6.35
CA ASP A 430 34.57 4.49 -7.21
C ASP A 430 35.77 3.64 -6.78
N PRO A 431 36.13 2.56 -7.51
CA PRO A 431 37.29 1.75 -7.21
C PRO A 431 38.62 2.49 -7.45
N SER A 432 38.60 3.65 -8.12
CA SER A 432 39.79 4.48 -8.36
C SER A 432 40.06 5.45 -7.21
N ASP A 433 39.06 5.69 -6.35
CA ASP A 433 39.21 6.58 -5.20
C ASP A 433 40.06 5.90 -4.11
N PRO A 434 41.18 6.50 -3.68
CA PRO A 434 42.00 5.99 -2.57
C PRO A 434 41.23 5.77 -1.27
N SER A 435 40.16 6.52 -1.03
CA SER A 435 39.31 6.37 0.16
C SER A 435 38.62 5.00 0.23
N SER A 436 38.41 4.35 -0.92
CA SER A 436 37.77 3.04 -1.05
C SER A 436 38.66 1.87 -0.63
N ALA A 437 39.98 2.06 -0.53
CA ALA A 437 40.95 0.98 -0.27
C ALA A 437 40.80 0.33 1.13
N GLY A 438 40.17 1.02 2.08
CA GLY A 438 39.88 0.54 3.43
C GLY A 438 38.38 0.28 3.71
N SER A 439 37.55 0.25 2.67
CA SER A 439 36.09 0.15 2.80
C SER A 439 35.63 -1.12 3.53
N HIS A 440 34.59 -0.99 4.35
CA HIS A 440 33.91 -2.13 4.96
C HIS A 440 33.29 -3.04 3.90
N LEU A 441 32.81 -2.46 2.78
CA LEU A 441 32.27 -3.20 1.66
C LEU A 441 33.27 -4.22 1.09
N LEU A 442 34.53 -3.84 0.89
CA LEU A 442 35.57 -4.75 0.39
C LEU A 442 35.79 -5.94 1.34
N THR A 443 35.66 -5.73 2.65
CA THR A 443 35.78 -6.80 3.66
C THR A 443 34.60 -7.77 3.60
N VAL A 444 33.39 -7.29 3.27
CA VAL A 444 32.21 -8.15 3.12
C VAL A 444 32.24 -8.89 1.77
N LEU A 445 32.69 -8.25 0.68
CA LEU A 445 32.83 -8.90 -0.62
C LEU A 445 33.84 -10.06 -0.62
N ASP A 446 34.87 -9.99 0.22
CA ASP A 446 35.82 -11.09 0.47
C ASP A 446 35.11 -12.38 0.97
N ARG A 447 33.93 -12.25 1.60
CA ARG A 447 33.13 -13.39 2.05
C ARG A 447 32.06 -13.81 1.03
N ASN A 448 31.80 -12.97 0.02
CA ASN A 448 30.78 -13.20 -1.00
C ASN A 448 31.39 -13.16 -2.41
N HIS A 449 32.19 -14.19 -2.71
CA HIS A 449 32.92 -14.32 -3.98
C HIS A 449 32.02 -14.29 -5.21
N ALA A 450 30.82 -14.88 -5.12
CA ALA A 450 29.87 -14.90 -6.23
C ALA A 450 29.40 -13.48 -6.60
N LEU A 451 29.12 -12.64 -5.61
CA LEU A 451 28.76 -11.24 -5.86
C LEU A 451 29.94 -10.44 -6.43
N ALA A 452 31.15 -10.65 -5.91
CA ALA A 452 32.36 -10.00 -6.45
C ALA A 452 32.62 -10.37 -7.92
N ALA A 453 32.42 -11.63 -8.28
CA ALA A 453 32.50 -12.09 -9.66
C ALA A 453 31.41 -11.44 -10.54
N VAL A 454 30.16 -11.38 -10.08
CA VAL A 454 29.05 -10.73 -10.80
C VAL A 454 29.30 -9.23 -10.98
N LEU A 455 29.88 -8.56 -9.98
CA LEU A 455 30.29 -7.15 -10.05
C LEU A 455 31.29 -6.88 -11.17
N LEU A 456 32.36 -7.67 -11.26
CA LEU A 456 33.29 -7.58 -12.39
C LEU A 456 32.61 -7.92 -13.71
N ALA A 457 31.76 -8.95 -13.69
CA ALA A 457 31.02 -9.40 -14.86
C ALA A 457 29.97 -8.39 -15.35
N SER A 458 29.57 -7.38 -14.57
CA SER A 458 28.56 -6.37 -14.95
C SER A 458 29.16 -5.00 -15.30
N GLU A 459 30.48 -4.84 -15.18
CA GLU A 459 31.17 -3.60 -15.54
C GLU A 459 31.25 -3.43 -17.07
N HIS A 460 30.85 -2.26 -17.55
CA HIS A 460 30.71 -1.92 -18.97
C HIS A 460 31.27 -0.54 -19.33
N ARG A 461 31.77 0.24 -18.36
CA ARG A 461 32.32 1.61 -18.58
C ARG A 461 33.76 1.61 -19.13
N GLY A 462 34.19 0.52 -19.76
CA GLY A 462 35.46 0.42 -20.47
C GLY A 462 36.61 -0.24 -19.70
N PRO A 463 37.76 -0.43 -20.38
CA PRO A 463 38.89 -1.22 -19.89
C PRO A 463 39.59 -0.62 -18.66
N GLU A 464 39.69 0.70 -18.58
CA GLU A 464 40.30 1.40 -17.44
C GLU A 464 39.50 1.17 -16.16
N ARG A 465 38.16 1.19 -16.27
CA ARG A 465 37.28 0.94 -15.13
C ARG A 465 37.37 -0.51 -14.64
N ILE A 466 37.43 -1.46 -15.57
CA ILE A 466 37.66 -2.88 -15.25
C ILE A 466 39.01 -3.04 -14.54
N ALA A 467 40.08 -2.39 -15.02
CA ALA A 467 41.38 -2.41 -14.37
C ALA A 467 41.35 -1.83 -12.96
N ALA A 468 40.61 -0.73 -12.73
CA ALA A 468 40.40 -0.15 -11.42
C ALA A 468 39.69 -1.12 -10.47
N TRP A 469 38.60 -1.79 -10.90
CA TRP A 469 37.93 -2.81 -10.10
C TRP A 469 38.82 -4.00 -9.77
N VAL A 470 39.58 -4.50 -10.75
CA VAL A 470 40.55 -5.57 -10.54
C VAL A 470 41.60 -5.13 -9.52
N GLY A 471 42.11 -3.90 -9.62
CA GLY A 471 43.05 -3.32 -8.65
C GLY A 471 42.47 -3.24 -7.24
N TRP A 472 41.26 -2.71 -7.10
CA TRP A 472 40.56 -2.55 -5.83
C TRP A 472 40.25 -3.90 -5.15
N LEU A 473 39.65 -4.84 -5.87
CA LEU A 473 39.33 -6.19 -5.36
C LEU A 473 40.58 -6.98 -4.97
N SER A 474 41.71 -6.75 -5.66
CA SER A 474 42.98 -7.42 -5.37
C SER A 474 43.53 -7.14 -3.97
N GLY A 475 43.05 -6.10 -3.28
CA GLY A 475 43.43 -5.83 -1.89
C GLY A 475 43.15 -7.03 -0.96
N ARG A 476 42.05 -7.75 -1.22
CA ARG A 476 41.57 -8.91 -0.43
C ARG A 476 41.52 -10.20 -1.25
N LEU A 477 40.97 -10.17 -2.46
CA LEU A 477 40.75 -11.34 -3.32
C LEU A 477 41.99 -11.69 -4.17
N ARG A 478 43.14 -11.87 -3.52
CA ARG A 478 44.44 -12.04 -4.22
C ARG A 478 44.53 -13.26 -5.12
N ASP A 479 43.80 -14.33 -4.78
CA ASP A 479 43.89 -15.61 -5.48
C ASP A 479 42.99 -15.68 -6.73
N MET A 480 41.91 -14.89 -6.77
CA MET A 480 40.92 -14.95 -7.88
C MET A 480 41.23 -13.97 -9.03
N LEU A 481 42.03 -12.94 -8.75
CA LEU A 481 42.26 -11.81 -9.65
C LEU A 481 43.42 -11.97 -10.67
N PRO A 482 44.42 -12.86 -10.51
CA PRO A 482 45.52 -12.99 -11.49
C PRO A 482 45.09 -13.20 -12.94
N PRO A 483 44.09 -14.07 -13.27
CA PRO A 483 43.65 -14.26 -14.66
C PRO A 483 43.10 -12.99 -15.32
N PHE A 484 42.42 -12.14 -14.55
CA PHE A 484 41.91 -10.86 -15.04
C PHE A 484 43.05 -9.89 -15.36
N ARG A 485 44.10 -9.88 -14.53
CA ARG A 485 45.31 -9.09 -14.79
C ARG A 485 46.05 -9.56 -16.03
N ASP A 486 46.11 -10.88 -16.25
CA ASP A 486 46.71 -11.46 -17.45
C ASP A 486 45.95 -11.03 -18.70
N VAL A 487 44.62 -11.10 -18.71
CA VAL A 487 43.78 -10.61 -19.84
C VAL A 487 43.98 -9.11 -20.07
N LEU A 488 44.01 -8.29 -19.02
CA LEU A 488 44.27 -6.85 -19.13
C LEU A 488 45.67 -6.57 -19.70
N ALA A 489 46.66 -7.39 -19.35
CA ALA A 489 48.02 -7.34 -19.89
C ALA A 489 48.18 -8.00 -21.28
N GLY A 490 47.10 -8.53 -21.87
CA GLY A 490 47.13 -9.18 -23.19
C GLY A 490 47.74 -10.57 -23.20
N LYS A 491 47.74 -11.26 -22.06
CA LYS A 491 48.26 -12.62 -21.90
C LYS A 491 47.12 -13.64 -21.92
N GLU A 492 47.38 -14.80 -22.53
CA GLU A 492 46.44 -15.91 -22.56
C GLU A 492 46.27 -16.54 -21.17
N VAL A 493 45.04 -16.88 -20.82
CA VAL A 493 44.71 -17.57 -19.57
C VAL A 493 44.90 -19.07 -19.74
N ARG A 494 45.76 -19.65 -18.90
CA ARG A 494 46.04 -21.09 -18.92
C ARG A 494 44.77 -21.91 -18.69
N ALA A 495 44.57 -22.97 -19.50
CA ALA A 495 43.43 -23.88 -19.40
C ALA A 495 43.19 -24.44 -17.99
N ALA A 496 44.25 -24.79 -17.27
CA ALA A 496 44.15 -25.31 -15.90
C ALA A 496 43.52 -24.30 -14.92
N VAL A 497 43.79 -22.99 -15.12
CA VAL A 497 43.27 -21.93 -14.25
C VAL A 497 41.79 -21.67 -14.55
N LEU A 498 41.43 -21.56 -15.83
CA LEU A 498 40.04 -21.41 -16.23
C LEU A 498 39.20 -22.64 -15.81
N GLY A 499 39.76 -23.84 -15.96
CA GLY A 499 39.12 -25.07 -15.51
C GLY A 499 38.93 -25.11 -13.99
N GLY A 500 39.95 -24.73 -13.22
CA GLY A 500 39.84 -24.61 -11.77
C GLY A 500 38.73 -23.64 -11.34
N PHE A 501 38.55 -22.51 -12.04
CA PHE A 501 37.39 -21.64 -11.82
C PHE A 501 36.09 -22.30 -12.26
N ALA A 502 35.99 -22.86 -13.45
CA ALA A 502 34.74 -23.43 -13.94
C ALA A 502 34.23 -24.60 -13.06
N ASP A 503 35.15 -25.38 -12.47
CA ASP A 503 34.80 -26.51 -11.61
C ASP A 503 34.54 -26.12 -10.15
N GLY A 504 35.31 -25.18 -9.60
CA GLY A 504 35.23 -24.81 -8.19
C GLY A 504 34.39 -23.56 -7.91
N GLN A 505 34.42 -22.59 -8.81
CA GLN A 505 33.83 -21.26 -8.67
C GLN A 505 33.33 -20.72 -10.03
N PRO A 506 32.27 -21.32 -10.60
CA PRO A 506 31.82 -21.06 -11.97
C PRO A 506 31.48 -19.59 -12.24
N GLU A 507 31.09 -18.82 -11.21
CA GLU A 507 30.85 -17.38 -11.32
C GLU A 507 32.10 -16.62 -11.75
N TRP A 508 33.28 -16.99 -11.25
CA TRP A 508 34.56 -16.37 -11.63
C TRP A 508 34.97 -16.73 -13.07
N ALA A 509 34.72 -17.97 -13.50
CA ALA A 509 34.93 -18.36 -14.90
C ALA A 509 34.00 -17.59 -15.85
N SER A 510 32.71 -17.48 -15.49
CA SER A 510 31.72 -16.69 -16.23
C SER A 510 32.12 -15.22 -16.30
N ALA A 511 32.53 -14.63 -15.17
CA ALA A 511 33.00 -13.26 -15.09
C ALA A 511 34.22 -13.03 -15.98
N LEU A 512 35.20 -13.93 -15.94
CA LEU A 512 36.41 -13.85 -16.75
C LEU A 512 36.08 -13.87 -18.25
N ILE A 513 35.22 -14.79 -18.70
CA ILE A 513 34.80 -14.89 -20.10
C ILE A 513 34.05 -13.61 -20.54
N ARG A 514 33.11 -13.12 -19.72
CA ARG A 514 32.34 -11.89 -20.02
C ARG A 514 33.21 -10.65 -20.07
N VAL A 515 34.09 -10.45 -19.08
CA VAL A 515 35.04 -9.34 -19.05
C VAL A 515 35.93 -9.39 -20.29
N THR A 516 36.45 -10.57 -20.63
CA THR A 516 37.29 -10.75 -21.82
C THR A 516 36.51 -10.47 -23.12
N GLY A 517 35.23 -10.86 -23.17
CA GLY A 517 34.26 -10.52 -24.23
C GLY A 517 34.16 -9.03 -24.51
N ARG A 518 33.93 -8.24 -23.46
CA ARG A 518 33.81 -6.78 -23.55
C ARG A 518 35.12 -6.08 -23.84
N LEU A 519 36.24 -6.64 -23.40
CA LEU A 519 37.56 -6.14 -23.74
C LEU A 519 37.93 -6.44 -25.21
N GLY A 520 37.12 -7.23 -25.93
CA GLY A 520 37.39 -7.66 -27.30
C GLY A 520 38.65 -8.52 -27.39
N ARG A 521 38.85 -9.41 -26.42
CA ARG A 521 40.05 -10.26 -26.29
C ARG A 521 39.70 -11.73 -26.08
N LEU A 522 38.58 -12.20 -26.63
CA LEU A 522 38.08 -13.57 -26.35
C LEU A 522 39.08 -14.64 -26.74
N ASN A 523 39.91 -14.37 -27.74
CA ASN A 523 41.04 -15.20 -28.13
C ASN A 523 41.99 -15.57 -26.96
N LEU A 524 42.04 -14.79 -25.87
CA LEU A 524 42.88 -15.06 -24.70
C LEU A 524 42.29 -16.09 -23.72
N VAL A 525 40.99 -16.41 -23.82
CA VAL A 525 40.30 -17.34 -22.88
C VAL A 525 39.65 -18.53 -23.58
N LEU A 526 39.27 -18.40 -24.85
CA LEU A 526 38.63 -19.46 -25.61
C LEU A 526 39.47 -20.75 -25.74
N PRO A 527 40.81 -20.71 -25.93
CA PRO A 527 41.63 -21.94 -25.97
C PRO A 527 41.52 -22.72 -24.65
N GLY A 528 41.54 -22.00 -23.53
CA GLY A 528 41.35 -22.58 -22.21
C GLY A 528 39.96 -23.21 -22.05
N LEU A 529 38.91 -22.55 -22.55
CA LEU A 529 37.53 -23.03 -22.48
C LEU A 529 37.35 -24.32 -23.29
N LEU A 530 37.89 -24.36 -24.50
CA LEU A 530 37.88 -25.52 -25.38
C LEU A 530 38.62 -26.71 -24.76
N SER A 531 39.81 -26.48 -24.21
CA SER A 531 40.59 -27.50 -23.52
C SER A 531 39.83 -28.07 -22.30
N TRP A 532 39.19 -27.20 -21.51
CA TRP A 532 38.36 -27.61 -20.37
C TRP A 532 37.12 -28.42 -20.79
N LEU A 533 36.42 -27.97 -21.84
CA LEU A 533 35.27 -28.69 -22.41
C LEU A 533 35.68 -30.06 -22.96
N GLY A 534 36.85 -30.18 -23.59
CA GLY A 534 37.35 -31.44 -24.11
C GLY A 534 37.61 -32.49 -23.04
N GLY A 535 38.19 -32.07 -21.90
CA GLY A 535 38.35 -32.94 -20.73
C GLY A 535 37.03 -33.36 -20.07
N ARG A 536 35.91 -32.69 -20.40
CA ARG A 536 34.59 -32.86 -19.77
C ARG A 536 33.47 -33.02 -20.78
N ALA A 537 33.78 -33.50 -21.98
CA ALA A 537 32.82 -33.44 -23.09
C ALA A 537 31.52 -34.19 -22.79
N SER A 538 31.52 -35.19 -21.91
CA SER A 538 30.33 -35.93 -21.47
C SER A 538 29.54 -35.29 -20.32
N SER A 539 30.04 -34.22 -19.70
CA SER A 539 29.42 -33.57 -18.54
C SER A 539 28.28 -32.63 -18.94
N THR A 540 27.05 -32.99 -18.62
CA THR A 540 25.87 -32.14 -18.83
C THR A 540 25.98 -30.80 -18.09
N ALA A 541 26.54 -30.79 -16.88
CA ALA A 541 26.76 -29.56 -16.10
C ALA A 541 27.73 -28.60 -16.80
N SER A 542 28.84 -29.11 -17.33
CA SER A 542 29.85 -28.31 -18.04
C SER A 542 29.30 -27.71 -19.33
N ARG A 543 28.53 -28.50 -20.09
CA ARG A 543 27.83 -28.03 -21.30
C ARG A 543 26.79 -26.97 -20.98
N THR A 544 26.03 -27.17 -19.90
CA THR A 544 24.98 -26.23 -19.47
C THR A 544 25.60 -24.90 -19.03
N PHE A 545 26.69 -24.96 -18.26
CA PHE A 545 27.47 -23.78 -17.88
C PHE A 545 27.99 -23.03 -19.10
N ALA A 546 28.72 -23.70 -20.00
CA ALA A 546 29.30 -23.05 -21.18
C ALA A 546 28.22 -22.45 -22.08
N ARG A 547 27.11 -23.17 -22.30
CA ARG A 547 25.95 -22.66 -23.06
C ARG A 547 25.35 -21.42 -22.42
N GLY A 548 25.20 -21.39 -21.09
CA GLY A 548 24.67 -20.24 -20.37
C GLY A 548 25.60 -19.02 -20.44
N VAL A 549 26.90 -19.22 -20.27
CA VAL A 549 27.89 -18.12 -20.33
C VAL A 549 28.00 -17.54 -21.73
N LEU A 550 28.14 -18.39 -22.76
CA LEU A 550 28.23 -17.98 -24.15
C LEU A 550 26.90 -17.42 -24.67
N GLY A 551 25.78 -17.95 -24.18
CA GLY A 551 24.43 -17.50 -24.50
C GLY A 551 24.11 -16.08 -24.02
N ASP A 552 24.79 -15.63 -22.96
CA ASP A 552 24.64 -14.27 -22.40
C ASP A 552 25.85 -13.36 -22.71
N LEU A 553 26.84 -13.85 -23.46
CA LEU A 553 28.08 -13.12 -23.72
C LEU A 553 27.83 -11.88 -24.59
N GLU A 554 28.44 -10.76 -24.23
CA GLU A 554 28.48 -9.54 -25.02
C GLU A 554 29.90 -9.35 -25.54
N THR A 555 30.04 -9.15 -26.85
CA THR A 555 31.32 -8.90 -27.47
C THR A 555 31.15 -8.18 -28.81
N ASP A 556 31.93 -7.12 -29.02
CA ASP A 556 31.99 -6.39 -30.29
C ASP A 556 33.08 -6.97 -31.21
N GLU A 557 33.90 -7.90 -30.72
CA GLU A 557 34.95 -8.55 -31.48
C GLU A 557 34.35 -9.58 -32.44
N ARG A 558 34.38 -9.31 -33.74
CA ARG A 558 33.83 -10.22 -34.76
C ARG A 558 34.40 -11.64 -34.69
N GLY A 559 35.71 -11.79 -34.51
CA GLY A 559 36.33 -13.11 -34.33
C GLY A 559 35.79 -13.83 -33.09
N GLY A 560 35.60 -13.11 -31.99
CA GLY A 560 34.95 -13.61 -30.79
C GLY A 560 33.50 -14.04 -31.01
N GLN A 561 32.72 -13.27 -31.78
CA GLN A 561 31.34 -13.61 -32.17
C GLN A 561 31.29 -14.92 -32.96
N GLY A 562 32.17 -15.08 -33.96
CA GLY A 562 32.25 -16.30 -34.78
C GLY A 562 32.63 -17.53 -33.96
N ALA A 563 33.64 -17.41 -33.10
CA ALA A 563 34.05 -18.50 -32.22
C ALA A 563 32.95 -18.87 -31.21
N THR A 564 32.22 -17.87 -30.69
CA THR A 564 31.10 -18.08 -29.75
C THR A 564 29.95 -18.84 -30.40
N ASP A 565 29.55 -18.47 -31.62
CA ASP A 565 28.48 -19.16 -32.36
C ASP A 565 28.85 -20.61 -32.69
N ALA A 566 30.10 -20.86 -33.14
CA ALA A 566 30.59 -22.22 -33.37
C ALA A 566 30.51 -23.07 -32.09
N LEU A 567 30.92 -22.51 -30.95
CA LEU A 567 30.83 -23.19 -29.65
C LEU A 567 29.39 -23.44 -29.20
N LEU A 568 28.48 -22.48 -29.39
CA LEU A 568 27.07 -22.66 -29.07
C LEU A 568 26.46 -23.80 -29.90
N LEU A 569 26.77 -23.83 -31.19
CA LEU A 569 26.35 -24.90 -32.11
C LEU A 569 26.89 -26.27 -31.68
N MET A 570 28.18 -26.35 -31.32
CA MET A 570 28.79 -27.57 -30.75
C MET A 570 28.11 -28.04 -29.45
N LEU A 571 27.54 -27.11 -28.68
CA LEU A 571 26.81 -27.37 -27.44
C LEU A 571 25.31 -27.60 -27.67
N GLY A 572 24.84 -27.64 -28.93
CA GLY A 572 23.43 -27.84 -29.28
C GLY A 572 22.54 -26.63 -29.01
N ALA A 573 23.09 -25.42 -29.03
CA ALA A 573 22.37 -24.16 -28.94
C ALA A 573 22.42 -23.40 -30.29
N PRO A 574 21.40 -22.58 -30.60
CA PRO A 574 21.42 -21.79 -31.83
C PRO A 574 22.52 -20.72 -31.79
N PRO A 575 23.07 -20.32 -32.96
CA PRO A 575 24.02 -19.23 -33.04
C PRO A 575 23.30 -17.90 -32.76
N ARG A 576 23.99 -16.97 -32.12
CA ARG A 576 23.45 -15.65 -31.72
C ARG A 576 23.81 -14.56 -32.71
N PHE A 577 25.01 -14.60 -33.27
CA PHE A 577 25.57 -13.48 -34.02
C PHE A 577 25.52 -13.67 -35.54
N LEU A 578 25.41 -14.91 -36.03
CA LEU A 578 25.49 -15.29 -37.45
C LEU A 578 24.61 -14.42 -38.36
N ALA A 579 23.34 -14.24 -38.00
CA ALA A 579 22.38 -13.48 -38.82
C ALA A 579 22.73 -11.98 -38.94
N ASN A 580 23.32 -11.40 -37.90
CA ASN A 580 23.73 -10.00 -37.89
C ASN A 580 25.14 -9.83 -38.50
N ALA A 581 26.02 -10.82 -38.30
CA ALA A 581 27.39 -10.78 -38.79
C ALA A 581 27.45 -10.95 -40.31
N SER A 582 26.58 -11.77 -40.91
CA SER A 582 26.58 -12.05 -42.36
C SER A 582 26.43 -10.79 -43.23
N GLY A 583 25.78 -9.74 -42.72
CA GLY A 583 25.61 -8.46 -43.42
C GLY A 583 26.69 -7.42 -43.12
N ALA A 584 27.72 -7.77 -42.34
CA ALA A 584 28.76 -6.84 -41.93
C ALA A 584 29.97 -6.87 -42.87
N ALA A 585 30.55 -5.69 -43.16
CA ALA A 585 31.72 -5.55 -44.02
C ALA A 585 32.96 -6.33 -43.53
N ASP A 586 33.01 -6.66 -42.25
CA ASP A 586 34.09 -7.37 -41.56
C ASP A 586 33.79 -8.86 -41.30
N PHE A 587 32.82 -9.45 -42.03
CA PHE A 587 32.43 -10.86 -41.89
C PHE A 587 33.61 -11.84 -41.94
N ALA A 588 34.66 -11.56 -42.71
CA ALA A 588 35.86 -12.40 -42.77
C ALA A 588 36.53 -12.63 -41.39
N MET A 589 36.39 -11.68 -40.46
CA MET A 589 36.89 -11.84 -39.09
C MET A 589 35.98 -12.79 -38.28
N TYR A 590 34.66 -12.70 -38.47
CA TYR A 590 33.70 -13.66 -37.92
C TYR A 590 33.99 -15.08 -38.43
N GLU A 591 34.15 -15.23 -39.75
CA GLU A 591 34.47 -16.50 -40.39
C GLU A 591 35.75 -17.11 -39.81
N LYS A 592 36.83 -16.33 -39.68
CA LYS A 592 38.09 -16.79 -39.07
C LYS A 592 37.91 -17.30 -37.64
N GLY A 593 37.12 -16.59 -36.83
CA GLY A 593 36.82 -17.01 -35.46
C GLY A 593 36.02 -18.31 -35.42
N PHE A 594 35.01 -18.44 -36.28
CA PHE A 594 34.19 -19.63 -36.42
C PHE A 594 35.03 -20.85 -36.83
N LEU A 595 35.87 -20.69 -37.85
CA LEU A 595 36.77 -21.74 -38.34
C LEU A 595 37.85 -22.10 -37.30
N TRP A 596 38.37 -21.12 -36.56
CA TRP A 596 39.30 -21.38 -35.48
C TRP A 596 38.67 -22.28 -34.41
N ALA A 597 37.45 -21.98 -33.96
CA ALA A 597 36.75 -22.81 -32.98
C ALA A 597 36.47 -24.23 -33.53
N TRP A 598 36.09 -24.33 -34.81
CA TRP A 598 35.92 -25.60 -35.51
C TRP A 598 37.20 -26.46 -35.51
N LEU A 599 38.34 -25.86 -35.90
CA LEU A 599 39.63 -26.56 -35.96
C LEU A 599 40.13 -27.01 -34.60
N ASN A 600 39.69 -26.35 -33.54
CA ASN A 600 40.02 -26.68 -32.16
C ASN A 600 38.86 -27.44 -31.46
N CYS A 601 37.92 -28.00 -32.23
CA CYS A 601 36.81 -28.80 -31.70
C CYS A 601 37.37 -29.97 -30.88
N PRO A 602 36.99 -30.12 -29.61
CA PRO A 602 37.70 -31.01 -28.71
C PRO A 602 37.31 -32.48 -28.86
N VAL A 603 36.11 -32.77 -29.38
CA VAL A 603 35.62 -34.15 -29.60
C VAL A 603 34.80 -34.27 -30.89
N PRO A 604 34.90 -35.39 -31.63
CA PRO A 604 34.14 -35.60 -32.88
C PRO A 604 32.62 -35.49 -32.73
N SER A 605 32.05 -35.87 -31.58
CA SER A 605 30.60 -35.79 -31.36
C SER A 605 30.06 -34.35 -31.36
N MET A 606 30.86 -33.38 -30.90
CA MET A 606 30.50 -31.96 -30.94
C MET A 606 30.53 -31.40 -32.36
N ALA A 607 31.41 -31.93 -33.23
CA ALA A 607 31.44 -31.57 -34.64
C ALA A 607 30.11 -31.93 -35.32
N GLY A 608 29.61 -33.15 -35.13
CA GLY A 608 28.31 -33.58 -35.67
C GLY A 608 27.14 -32.72 -35.16
N THR A 609 27.09 -32.39 -33.87
CA THR A 609 26.07 -31.48 -33.31
C THR A 609 26.13 -30.10 -33.94
N MET A 610 27.34 -29.56 -34.16
CA MET A 610 27.53 -28.27 -34.81
C MET A 610 27.00 -28.25 -36.24
N VAL A 611 27.26 -29.30 -37.04
CA VAL A 611 26.77 -29.39 -38.42
C VAL A 611 25.24 -29.35 -38.48
N HIS A 612 24.57 -30.12 -37.63
CA HIS A 612 23.12 -30.15 -37.56
C HIS A 612 22.56 -28.81 -37.08
N GLY A 613 23.13 -28.21 -36.03
CA GLY A 613 22.70 -26.91 -35.54
C GLY A 613 22.93 -25.78 -36.55
N LEU A 614 24.03 -25.84 -37.32
CA LEU A 614 24.30 -24.88 -38.39
C LEU A 614 23.27 -25.02 -39.51
N ALA A 615 22.97 -26.26 -39.94
CA ALA A 615 21.90 -26.51 -40.90
C ALA A 615 20.57 -25.93 -40.41
N ASP A 616 20.18 -26.23 -39.17
CA ASP A 616 18.96 -25.72 -38.54
C ASP A 616 18.92 -24.18 -38.54
N ALA A 617 20.02 -23.52 -38.15
CA ALA A 617 20.12 -22.06 -38.15
C ALA A 617 20.02 -21.46 -39.56
N LEU A 618 20.61 -22.11 -40.57
CA LEU A 618 20.55 -21.67 -41.96
C LEU A 618 19.15 -21.84 -42.56
N ARG A 619 18.26 -22.68 -42.00
CA ARG A 619 16.87 -22.80 -42.49
C ARG A 619 16.08 -21.50 -42.38
N SER A 620 16.45 -20.61 -41.45
CA SER A 620 15.81 -19.29 -41.34
C SER A 620 16.24 -18.32 -42.45
N ARG A 621 17.12 -18.75 -43.37
CA ARG A 621 17.65 -17.97 -44.50
C ARG A 621 18.21 -16.61 -44.10
N PRO A 622 19.24 -16.54 -43.23
CA PRO A 622 19.85 -15.26 -42.82
C PRO A 622 20.45 -14.45 -43.98
N TRP A 623 20.55 -15.03 -45.18
CA TRP A 623 21.02 -14.38 -46.41
C TRP A 623 19.92 -13.78 -47.31
N ALA A 624 18.64 -14.03 -47.01
CA ALA A 624 17.55 -13.66 -47.91
C ALA A 624 17.52 -12.14 -48.19
N GLY A 625 17.46 -11.78 -49.48
CA GLY A 625 17.35 -10.38 -49.92
C GLY A 625 18.65 -9.56 -49.88
N ASP A 626 19.80 -10.17 -49.58
CA ASP A 626 21.09 -9.48 -49.52
C ASP A 626 22.23 -10.31 -50.15
N PRO A 627 22.74 -9.89 -51.34
CA PRO A 627 23.88 -10.49 -52.03
C PRO A 627 25.10 -10.79 -51.16
N ASP A 628 25.48 -9.85 -50.31
CA ASP A 628 26.72 -9.93 -49.54
C ASP A 628 26.59 -10.95 -48.41
N ARG A 629 25.38 -11.09 -47.86
CA ARG A 629 25.05 -12.14 -46.87
C ARG A 629 25.07 -13.53 -47.49
N ALA A 630 24.62 -13.66 -48.73
CA ALA A 630 24.68 -14.93 -49.46
C ALA A 630 26.15 -15.36 -49.66
N ASP A 631 27.01 -14.44 -50.11
CA ASP A 631 28.44 -14.70 -50.26
C ASP A 631 29.12 -15.02 -48.92
N ALA A 632 28.75 -14.34 -47.83
CA ALA A 632 29.22 -14.62 -46.48
C ALA A 632 28.89 -16.06 -46.04
N VAL A 633 27.63 -16.49 -46.18
CA VAL A 633 27.20 -17.85 -45.82
C VAL A 633 27.88 -18.91 -46.69
N ILE A 634 28.00 -18.66 -47.99
CA ILE A 634 28.68 -19.55 -48.93
C ILE A 634 30.15 -19.73 -48.54
N ASN A 635 30.85 -18.63 -48.23
CA ASN A 635 32.26 -18.69 -47.87
C ASN A 635 32.48 -19.41 -46.54
N LEU A 636 31.65 -19.15 -45.53
CA LEU A 636 31.69 -19.90 -44.26
C LEU A 636 31.50 -21.41 -44.47
N ALA A 637 30.51 -21.83 -45.26
CA ALA A 637 30.27 -23.24 -45.57
C ALA A 637 31.44 -23.87 -46.34
N ARG A 638 32.00 -23.16 -47.32
CA ARG A 638 33.20 -23.60 -48.06
C ARG A 638 34.42 -23.74 -47.16
N GLY A 639 34.62 -22.79 -46.26
CA GLY A 639 35.67 -22.82 -45.24
C GLY A 639 35.56 -24.08 -44.39
N LEU A 640 34.37 -24.36 -43.86
CA LEU A 640 34.12 -25.54 -43.03
C LEU A 640 34.35 -26.87 -43.78
N LEU A 641 33.82 -27.00 -45.00
CA LEU A 641 34.00 -28.19 -45.84
C LEU A 641 35.46 -28.48 -46.19
N SER A 642 36.31 -27.45 -46.24
CA SER A 642 37.73 -27.62 -46.55
C SER A 642 38.55 -28.24 -45.40
N GLN A 643 37.97 -28.34 -44.20
CA GLN A 643 38.70 -28.67 -42.96
C GLN A 643 38.35 -30.04 -42.35
N GLY A 644 37.59 -30.93 -43.00
CA GLY A 644 37.40 -32.30 -42.48
C GLY A 644 36.39 -33.21 -43.20
N GLU A 645 36.51 -34.51 -42.93
CA GLU A 645 35.67 -35.62 -43.47
C GLU A 645 34.39 -35.84 -42.66
N GLN A 646 33.73 -34.78 -42.19
CA GLN A 646 32.45 -34.92 -41.47
C GLN A 646 31.30 -35.16 -42.44
N ASP A 647 30.20 -35.73 -41.94
CA ASP A 647 28.95 -35.81 -42.69
C ASP A 647 28.28 -34.43 -42.75
N TRP A 648 28.39 -33.77 -43.90
CA TRP A 648 27.79 -32.46 -44.17
C TRP A 648 26.44 -32.56 -44.87
N THR A 649 25.86 -33.77 -45.00
CA THR A 649 24.54 -33.99 -45.61
C THR A 649 23.44 -33.09 -45.04
N PRO A 650 23.38 -32.78 -43.72
CA PRO A 650 22.39 -31.84 -43.20
C PRO A 650 22.43 -30.44 -43.85
N LEU A 651 23.61 -29.95 -44.28
CA LEU A 651 23.73 -28.67 -44.96
C LEU A 651 23.17 -28.71 -46.40
N ILE A 652 23.16 -29.88 -47.05
CA ILE A 652 22.60 -30.06 -48.40
C ILE A 652 21.11 -29.75 -48.41
N TRP A 653 20.38 -30.27 -47.42
CA TRP A 653 18.93 -30.07 -47.32
C TRP A 653 18.52 -28.60 -47.14
N VAL A 654 19.46 -27.73 -46.81
CA VAL A 654 19.22 -26.31 -46.56
C VAL A 654 19.79 -25.44 -47.68
N LEU A 655 21.02 -25.70 -48.11
CA LEU A 655 21.72 -24.90 -49.11
C LEU A 655 21.45 -25.37 -50.54
N ASP A 656 21.18 -26.65 -50.78
CA ASP A 656 20.82 -27.24 -52.09
C ASP A 656 19.38 -27.79 -52.07
N ALA A 657 18.43 -27.02 -51.51
CA ALA A 657 17.02 -27.36 -51.50
C ALA A 657 16.44 -27.45 -52.92
N GLU A 658 15.36 -28.23 -53.12
CA GLU A 658 14.62 -28.26 -54.39
C GLU A 658 13.23 -27.62 -54.22
N PRO A 659 12.91 -26.52 -54.95
CA PRO A 659 13.77 -25.79 -55.89
C PRO A 659 14.88 -24.97 -55.19
N PRO A 660 16.04 -24.75 -55.85
CA PRO A 660 17.17 -24.07 -55.24
C PRO A 660 16.89 -22.59 -55.00
N ASP A 661 17.44 -22.06 -53.91
CA ASP A 661 17.22 -20.66 -53.52
C ASP A 661 17.86 -19.71 -54.54
N PRO A 662 17.09 -18.80 -55.17
CA PRO A 662 17.60 -17.93 -56.23
C PRO A 662 18.73 -17.01 -55.76
N ASP A 663 18.74 -16.62 -54.49
CA ASP A 663 19.76 -15.70 -53.94
C ASP A 663 21.14 -16.38 -53.84
N LEU A 664 21.16 -17.71 -53.61
CA LEU A 664 22.38 -18.52 -53.58
C LEU A 664 22.83 -18.91 -55.00
N VAL A 665 21.90 -19.31 -55.87
CA VAL A 665 22.21 -19.75 -57.25
C VAL A 665 22.81 -18.61 -58.08
N ALA A 666 22.43 -17.37 -57.81
CA ALA A 666 23.00 -16.20 -58.47
C ALA A 666 24.50 -15.99 -58.16
N ARG A 667 25.07 -16.70 -57.17
CA ARG A 667 26.46 -16.51 -56.72
C ARG A 667 27.41 -17.50 -57.39
N PRO A 668 28.50 -17.05 -58.05
CA PRO A 668 29.47 -17.95 -58.69
C PRO A 668 30.10 -18.98 -57.74
N ALA A 669 30.33 -18.60 -56.48
CA ALA A 669 30.93 -19.48 -55.48
C ALA A 669 30.00 -20.62 -55.01
N PHE A 670 28.68 -20.49 -55.22
CA PHE A 670 27.70 -21.49 -54.82
C PHE A 670 27.81 -22.77 -55.65
N GLY A 671 28.14 -22.68 -56.94
CA GLY A 671 28.30 -23.86 -57.81
C GLY A 671 29.40 -24.82 -57.32
N GLU A 672 30.54 -24.27 -56.89
CA GLU A 672 31.64 -25.04 -56.30
C GLU A 672 31.26 -25.63 -54.93
N LEU A 673 30.58 -24.85 -54.09
CA LEU A 673 30.07 -25.34 -52.80
C LEU A 673 29.10 -26.52 -52.99
N ARG A 674 28.15 -26.39 -53.91
CA ARG A 674 27.16 -27.43 -54.24
C ARG A 674 27.84 -28.72 -54.70
N LYS A 675 28.85 -28.62 -55.56
CA LYS A 675 29.62 -29.78 -56.03
C LYS A 675 30.26 -30.53 -54.85
N ARG A 676 30.97 -29.82 -53.97
CA ARG A 676 31.64 -30.40 -52.80
C ARG A 676 30.67 -31.04 -51.82
N LEU A 677 29.52 -30.40 -51.59
CA LEU A 677 28.47 -30.94 -50.75
C LEU A 677 27.95 -32.29 -51.30
N ARG A 678 27.68 -32.39 -52.61
CA ARG A 678 27.24 -33.66 -53.24
C ARG A 678 28.32 -34.75 -53.24
N GLU A 679 29.58 -34.37 -53.40
CA GLU A 679 30.72 -35.29 -53.25
C GLU A 679 30.80 -35.84 -51.81
N ASN A 680 30.59 -34.98 -50.81
CA ASN A 680 30.54 -35.38 -49.40
C ASN A 680 29.35 -36.30 -49.08
N GLU A 681 28.15 -36.01 -49.62
CA GLU A 681 26.97 -36.90 -49.51
C GLU A 681 27.25 -38.28 -50.11
N ALA A 682 27.85 -38.33 -51.31
CA ALA A 682 28.20 -39.58 -51.96
C ALA A 682 29.21 -40.40 -51.15
N ALA A 683 30.13 -39.74 -50.43
CA ALA A 683 31.09 -40.40 -49.55
C ALA A 683 30.49 -40.92 -48.24
N HIS A 684 29.41 -40.30 -47.73
CA HIS A 684 28.78 -40.64 -46.45
C HIS A 684 27.47 -41.42 -46.58
N ARG A 685 26.92 -41.54 -47.80
CA ARG A 685 25.74 -42.36 -48.07
C ARG A 685 26.05 -43.82 -47.72
N PRO A 686 25.32 -44.45 -46.77
CA PRO A 686 25.47 -45.87 -46.51
C PRO A 686 25.21 -46.65 -47.80
N ALA A 687 26.05 -47.63 -48.10
CA ALA A 687 25.79 -48.57 -49.19
C ALA A 687 24.59 -49.46 -48.82
N GLU A 688 23.37 -48.94 -48.92
CA GLU A 688 22.14 -49.74 -48.74
C GLU A 688 21.92 -50.63 -49.95
N LEU A 689 22.23 -51.92 -49.74
CA LEU A 689 21.45 -53.10 -50.10
C LEU A 689 20.80 -53.06 -51.49
N MET A 690 21.54 -53.56 -52.47
CA MET A 690 21.01 -54.11 -53.73
C MET A 690 19.81 -55.04 -53.45
N PRO A 691 18.65 -54.88 -54.11
CA PRO A 691 17.56 -55.83 -53.99
C PRO A 691 17.87 -57.09 -54.80
N ALA A 692 17.88 -58.24 -54.14
CA ALA A 692 17.90 -59.54 -54.80
C ALA A 692 16.61 -59.72 -55.62
N SER A 693 16.76 -59.80 -56.94
CA SER A 693 15.69 -60.12 -57.87
C SER A 693 15.44 -61.62 -57.93
N GLY A 694 14.17 -62.03 -57.84
CA GLY A 694 13.66 -63.23 -58.49
C GLY A 694 13.35 -64.42 -57.59
N MET A 695 12.08 -64.63 -57.26
CA MET A 695 11.41 -65.91 -57.50
C MET A 695 9.88 -65.79 -57.40
N THR A 696 9.25 -66.33 -58.43
CA THR A 696 7.81 -66.45 -58.72
C THR A 696 7.14 -67.53 -57.82
N PRO A 697 5.82 -67.46 -57.53
CA PRO A 697 5.16 -68.32 -56.55
C PRO A 697 4.56 -69.60 -57.17
N PRO A 698 4.19 -70.57 -56.32
CA PRO A 698 2.96 -71.34 -56.54
C PRO A 698 2.03 -71.29 -55.32
N GLY A 699 0.72 -71.17 -55.56
CA GLY A 699 -0.33 -71.49 -54.58
C GLY A 699 -0.68 -72.98 -54.61
N PRO A 700 -1.90 -73.39 -54.19
CA PRO A 700 -2.70 -72.94 -53.05
C PRO A 700 -3.09 -74.14 -52.15
N ASN A 701 -3.29 -73.94 -50.84
CA ASN A 701 -4.27 -74.66 -50.01
C ASN A 701 -4.12 -74.30 -48.51
N GLY A 702 -5.26 -74.09 -47.83
CA GLY A 702 -5.38 -74.38 -46.40
C GLY A 702 -5.76 -73.23 -45.47
N ALA A 703 -7.07 -72.94 -45.41
CA ALA A 703 -7.86 -72.63 -44.22
C ALA A 703 -7.42 -71.54 -43.21
N ALA A 704 -8.20 -70.46 -43.18
CA ALA A 704 -8.41 -69.56 -42.03
C ALA A 704 -9.33 -70.23 -40.97
N PRO A 705 -9.37 -69.71 -39.73
CA PRO A 705 -10.22 -68.56 -39.37
C PRO A 705 -9.45 -67.56 -38.48
N ALA A 706 -9.90 -66.38 -38.07
CA ALA A 706 -10.99 -65.45 -38.33
C ALA A 706 -10.53 -64.12 -37.70
N GLU A 707 -10.94 -62.96 -38.24
CA GLU A 707 -11.44 -61.80 -37.47
C GLU A 707 -11.74 -60.57 -38.33
N GLY A 708 -12.91 -59.97 -38.06
CA GLY A 708 -13.07 -58.52 -37.99
C GLY A 708 -13.34 -57.75 -39.28
N ALA A 709 -14.58 -57.83 -39.77
CA ALA A 709 -15.12 -56.96 -40.81
C ALA A 709 -15.20 -55.48 -40.37
N ALA A 710 -14.87 -54.58 -41.30
CA ALA A 710 -15.14 -53.16 -41.23
C ALA A 710 -16.52 -52.82 -41.83
N ALA A 711 -17.24 -51.88 -41.21
CA ALA A 711 -18.28 -51.02 -41.80
C ALA A 711 -18.45 -49.76 -40.91
N PRO A 712 -19.15 -48.70 -41.36
CA PRO A 712 -18.59 -47.49 -41.93
C PRO A 712 -18.61 -46.28 -40.96
N ALA A 713 -17.94 -45.20 -41.38
CA ALA A 713 -17.76 -43.95 -40.65
C ALA A 713 -19.07 -43.33 -40.08
N PRO A 714 -19.04 -42.82 -38.83
CA PRO A 714 -20.01 -41.85 -38.38
C PRO A 714 -19.51 -40.41 -38.56
N LEU A 715 -20.47 -39.55 -38.85
CA LEU A 715 -20.39 -38.09 -38.89
C LEU A 715 -19.70 -37.50 -37.65
N LEU A 716 -18.99 -36.40 -37.86
CA LEU A 716 -18.34 -35.53 -36.88
C LEU A 716 -19.19 -35.35 -35.60
N THR A 717 -18.90 -36.15 -34.59
CA THR A 717 -19.31 -35.90 -33.20
C THR A 717 -18.32 -34.93 -32.56
N GLN A 718 -18.84 -33.96 -31.81
CA GLN A 718 -18.06 -33.05 -30.98
C GLN A 718 -17.07 -33.83 -30.09
N PRO A 719 -15.85 -33.31 -29.86
CA PRO A 719 -14.88 -33.98 -29.00
C PRO A 719 -15.43 -34.09 -27.58
N ALA A 720 -15.31 -35.28 -26.99
CA ALA A 720 -15.71 -35.55 -25.62
C ALA A 720 -14.95 -34.66 -24.61
N PRO A 721 -15.58 -34.21 -23.51
CA PRO A 721 -14.94 -33.44 -22.46
C PRO A 721 -13.93 -34.32 -21.73
N GLY A 722 -12.64 -34.02 -21.85
CA GLY A 722 -11.57 -34.81 -21.21
C GLY A 722 -10.15 -34.53 -21.68
N ALA A 723 -9.93 -33.66 -22.66
CA ALA A 723 -8.60 -33.36 -23.21
C ALA A 723 -7.88 -32.17 -22.54
N HIS A 724 -8.41 -31.64 -21.45
CA HIS A 724 -7.80 -30.53 -20.72
C HIS A 724 -6.97 -31.12 -19.58
N GLY A 725 -5.67 -30.80 -19.54
CA GLY A 725 -4.81 -31.22 -18.43
C GLY A 725 -5.46 -30.84 -17.09
N PRO A 726 -5.34 -31.68 -16.05
CA PRO A 726 -6.04 -31.45 -14.79
C PRO A 726 -5.58 -30.13 -14.18
N LEU A 727 -6.55 -29.30 -13.79
CA LEU A 727 -6.28 -28.15 -12.93
C LEU A 727 -6.20 -28.68 -11.49
N ALA A 728 -5.14 -28.33 -10.75
CA ALA A 728 -5.07 -28.72 -9.35
C ALA A 728 -6.23 -28.08 -8.57
N PRO A 729 -6.89 -28.78 -7.61
CA PRO A 729 -7.97 -28.20 -6.82
C PRO A 729 -7.57 -26.93 -6.07
N ASP A 730 -6.28 -26.80 -5.74
CA ASP A 730 -5.63 -25.69 -5.04
C ASP A 730 -4.82 -24.76 -5.97
N ALA A 731 -5.00 -24.87 -7.30
CA ALA A 731 -4.31 -24.02 -8.27
C ALA A 731 -4.48 -22.53 -7.93
N GLY A 732 -3.41 -21.75 -8.09
CA GLY A 732 -3.45 -20.29 -7.90
C GLY A 732 -4.32 -19.60 -8.96
N PHE A 733 -4.79 -18.37 -8.69
CA PHE A 733 -5.65 -17.65 -9.64
C PHE A 733 -4.95 -17.34 -10.97
N ASP A 734 -3.62 -17.19 -10.99
CA ASP A 734 -2.84 -17.02 -12.22
C ASP A 734 -2.92 -18.26 -13.12
N GLU A 735 -2.85 -19.45 -12.53
CA GLU A 735 -2.96 -20.72 -13.25
C GLU A 735 -4.38 -20.92 -13.79
N VAL A 736 -5.38 -20.49 -13.02
CA VAL A 736 -6.80 -20.59 -13.39
C VAL A 736 -7.15 -19.59 -14.48
N ALA A 737 -6.62 -18.37 -14.39
CA ALA A 737 -6.76 -17.35 -15.43
C ALA A 737 -6.09 -17.80 -16.72
N LYS A 738 -4.89 -18.39 -16.64
CA LYS A 738 -4.21 -18.98 -17.80
C LYS A 738 -5.02 -20.12 -18.42
N PHE A 739 -5.51 -21.06 -17.61
CA PHE A 739 -6.35 -22.17 -18.09
C PHE A 739 -7.64 -21.66 -18.73
N TYR A 740 -8.32 -20.72 -18.07
CA TYR A 740 -9.53 -20.07 -18.58
C TYR A 740 -9.26 -19.43 -19.95
N LEU A 741 -8.18 -18.66 -20.08
CA LEU A 741 -7.80 -17.97 -21.31
C LEU A 741 -7.43 -18.98 -22.42
N ASP A 742 -6.70 -20.05 -22.10
CA ASP A 742 -6.34 -21.11 -23.05
C ASP A 742 -7.56 -21.86 -23.60
N VAL A 743 -8.68 -21.90 -22.86
CA VAL A 743 -9.95 -22.47 -23.32
C VAL A 743 -10.77 -21.41 -24.07
N ALA A 744 -10.87 -20.18 -23.53
CA ALA A 744 -11.66 -19.09 -24.10
C ALA A 744 -11.14 -18.59 -25.45
N MET A 745 -9.83 -18.67 -25.69
CA MET A 745 -9.18 -18.18 -26.93
C MET A 745 -9.11 -19.23 -28.06
N ARG A 746 -9.62 -20.46 -27.85
CA ARG A 746 -9.66 -21.46 -28.91
C ARG A 746 -10.72 -21.11 -29.96
N PRO A 747 -10.56 -21.60 -31.21
CA PRO A 747 -11.67 -21.59 -32.16
C PRO A 747 -12.88 -22.26 -31.50
N TRP A 748 -14.04 -21.58 -31.46
CA TRP A 748 -15.28 -22.00 -30.79
C TRP A 748 -15.32 -21.89 -29.25
N GLY A 749 -14.27 -21.36 -28.62
CA GLY A 749 -14.27 -21.04 -27.19
C GLY A 749 -15.21 -19.89 -26.87
N SER A 750 -16.00 -20.03 -25.80
CA SER A 750 -16.80 -18.94 -25.22
C SER A 750 -16.47 -18.78 -23.75
N ALA A 751 -16.77 -17.61 -23.16
CA ALA A 751 -16.59 -17.40 -21.74
C ALA A 751 -17.36 -18.42 -20.88
N ALA A 752 -18.57 -18.80 -21.32
CA ALA A 752 -19.36 -19.82 -20.64
C ALA A 752 -18.69 -21.21 -20.72
N THR A 753 -18.18 -21.59 -21.90
CA THR A 753 -17.47 -22.86 -22.09
C THR A 753 -16.19 -22.92 -21.26
N ALA A 754 -15.45 -21.82 -21.16
CA ALA A 754 -14.23 -21.73 -20.36
C ALA A 754 -14.52 -21.80 -18.85
N LEU A 755 -15.58 -21.14 -18.36
CA LEU A 755 -16.02 -21.26 -16.96
C LEU A 755 -16.46 -22.69 -16.62
N MET A 756 -17.20 -23.34 -17.51
CA MET A 756 -17.56 -24.75 -17.33
C MET A 756 -16.32 -25.64 -17.31
N ALA A 757 -15.36 -25.42 -18.20
CA ALA A 757 -14.12 -26.20 -18.20
C ALA A 757 -13.32 -26.04 -16.91
N VAL A 758 -13.33 -24.86 -16.27
CA VAL A 758 -12.71 -24.64 -14.96
C VAL A 758 -13.45 -25.42 -13.87
N ALA A 759 -14.78 -25.41 -13.88
CA ALA A 759 -15.59 -26.16 -12.92
C ALA A 759 -15.43 -27.69 -13.11
N ASP A 760 -15.46 -28.17 -14.36
CA ASP A 760 -15.28 -29.57 -14.73
C ASP A 760 -13.87 -30.08 -14.42
N ALA A 761 -12.87 -29.20 -14.42
CA ALA A 761 -11.52 -29.51 -13.96
C ALA A 761 -11.41 -29.64 -12.42
N GLY A 762 -12.51 -29.53 -11.69
CA GLY A 762 -12.58 -29.77 -10.24
C GLY A 762 -12.38 -28.53 -9.37
N ARG A 763 -12.43 -27.33 -9.94
CA ARG A 763 -12.28 -26.05 -9.20
C ARG A 763 -13.50 -25.15 -9.38
N PRO A 764 -14.64 -25.47 -8.72
CA PRO A 764 -15.81 -24.59 -8.74
C PRO A 764 -15.45 -23.23 -8.12
N LEU A 765 -15.87 -22.14 -8.75
CA LEU A 765 -15.58 -20.78 -8.29
C LEU A 765 -16.74 -20.22 -7.47
N THR A 766 -16.44 -19.65 -6.32
CA THR A 766 -17.37 -18.79 -5.58
C THR A 766 -17.53 -17.42 -6.28
N ALA A 767 -18.46 -16.59 -5.81
CA ALA A 767 -18.67 -15.25 -6.36
C ALA A 767 -17.44 -14.33 -6.23
N GLU A 768 -16.74 -14.37 -5.10
CA GLU A 768 -15.51 -13.58 -4.90
C GLU A 768 -14.39 -14.07 -5.82
N GLU A 769 -14.24 -15.38 -5.97
CA GLU A 769 -13.22 -15.98 -6.81
C GLU A 769 -13.49 -15.77 -8.31
N ALA A 770 -14.75 -15.74 -8.73
CA ALA A 770 -15.13 -15.34 -10.07
C ALA A 770 -14.79 -13.86 -10.36
N TYR A 771 -14.91 -12.99 -9.35
CA TYR A 771 -14.48 -11.60 -9.45
C TYR A 771 -12.95 -11.47 -9.53
N THR A 772 -12.21 -12.25 -8.73
CA THR A 772 -10.75 -12.31 -8.81
C THR A 772 -10.29 -12.83 -10.18
N LEU A 773 -10.90 -13.90 -10.69
CA LEU A 773 -10.63 -14.39 -12.05
C LEU A 773 -10.88 -13.32 -13.11
N MET A 774 -11.97 -12.56 -12.99
CA MET A 774 -12.27 -11.44 -13.89
C MET A 774 -11.13 -10.40 -13.90
N LYS A 775 -10.58 -10.07 -12.73
CA LYS A 775 -9.44 -9.15 -12.59
C LYS A 775 -8.15 -9.68 -13.19
N GLU A 776 -7.84 -10.95 -12.97
CA GLU A 776 -6.65 -11.57 -13.57
C GLU A 776 -6.76 -11.68 -15.09
N VAL A 777 -7.96 -11.95 -15.62
CA VAL A 777 -8.23 -11.95 -17.06
C VAL A 777 -8.10 -10.54 -17.65
N GLU A 778 -8.63 -9.51 -16.97
CA GLU A 778 -8.47 -8.10 -17.35
C GLU A 778 -6.98 -7.75 -17.49
N TYR A 779 -6.19 -8.08 -16.45
CA TYR A 779 -4.76 -7.79 -16.41
C TYR A 779 -3.97 -8.56 -17.49
N ALA A 780 -4.17 -9.87 -17.60
CA ALA A 780 -3.46 -10.72 -18.55
C ALA A 780 -3.76 -10.36 -20.02
N VAL A 781 -5.01 -10.03 -20.35
CA VAL A 781 -5.40 -9.62 -21.70
C VAL A 781 -4.89 -8.21 -22.03
N ALA A 782 -5.00 -7.26 -21.09
CA ALA A 782 -4.48 -5.91 -21.30
C ALA A 782 -2.96 -5.89 -21.50
N TYR A 783 -2.23 -6.77 -20.80
CA TYR A 783 -0.78 -6.91 -20.94
C TYR A 783 -0.38 -7.56 -22.28
N ARG A 784 -1.11 -8.59 -22.72
CA ARG A 784 -0.79 -9.35 -23.94
C ARG A 784 -1.29 -8.68 -25.22
N TYR A 785 -2.36 -7.91 -25.13
CA TYR A 785 -3.05 -7.28 -26.27
C TYR A 785 -3.26 -5.78 -26.01
N ASP A 786 -4.50 -5.36 -25.80
CA ASP A 786 -4.89 -3.97 -25.57
C ASP A 786 -6.08 -3.90 -24.59
N ARG A 787 -6.37 -2.69 -24.11
CA ARG A 787 -7.43 -2.45 -23.12
C ARG A 787 -8.84 -2.70 -23.65
N ASP A 788 -9.09 -2.46 -24.93
CA ASP A 788 -10.40 -2.68 -25.56
C ASP A 788 -10.73 -4.17 -25.70
N GLN A 789 -9.70 -5.01 -25.89
CA GLN A 789 -9.82 -6.46 -25.83
C GLN A 789 -10.08 -6.93 -24.40
N ALA A 790 -9.33 -6.42 -23.43
CA ALA A 790 -9.55 -6.75 -22.02
C ALA A 790 -10.99 -6.46 -21.60
N ASP A 791 -11.51 -5.27 -21.93
CA ASP A 791 -12.89 -4.87 -21.64
C ASP A 791 -13.93 -5.80 -22.28
N ARG A 792 -13.67 -6.29 -23.50
CA ARG A 792 -14.55 -7.27 -24.17
C ARG A 792 -14.54 -8.62 -23.46
N TYR A 793 -13.38 -9.14 -23.09
CA TYR A 793 -13.26 -10.41 -22.38
C TYR A 793 -13.90 -10.35 -20.98
N VAL A 794 -13.64 -9.27 -20.23
CA VAL A 794 -14.26 -9.02 -18.92
C VAL A 794 -15.77 -8.96 -19.03
N ARG A 795 -16.30 -8.29 -20.06
CA ARG A 795 -17.74 -8.22 -20.31
C ARG A 795 -18.34 -9.59 -20.58
N HIS A 796 -17.75 -10.39 -21.47
CA HIS A 796 -18.25 -11.72 -21.80
C HIS A 796 -18.17 -12.68 -20.60
N LEU A 797 -17.11 -12.60 -19.80
CA LEU A 797 -16.99 -13.36 -18.55
C LEU A 797 -18.09 -12.94 -17.56
N THR A 798 -18.28 -11.64 -17.35
CA THR A 798 -19.33 -11.09 -16.49
C THR A 798 -20.73 -11.55 -16.94
N GLU A 799 -21.02 -11.47 -18.24
CA GLU A 799 -22.28 -11.92 -18.83
C GLU A 799 -22.51 -13.42 -18.62
N ALA A 800 -21.47 -14.25 -18.75
CA ALA A 800 -21.57 -15.69 -18.52
C ALA A 800 -21.85 -16.02 -17.03
N VAL A 801 -21.12 -15.39 -16.09
CA VAL A 801 -21.37 -15.59 -14.65
C VAL A 801 -22.78 -15.13 -14.28
N ILE A 802 -23.19 -13.93 -14.71
CA ILE A 802 -24.52 -13.37 -14.46
C ILE A 802 -25.63 -14.19 -15.14
N GLY A 803 -25.33 -14.81 -16.29
CA GLY A 803 -26.17 -15.73 -17.03
C GLY A 803 -26.35 -17.10 -16.35
N GLY A 804 -25.65 -17.34 -15.23
CA GLY A 804 -25.82 -18.54 -14.41
C GLY A 804 -24.92 -19.71 -14.81
N THR A 805 -23.84 -19.49 -15.58
CA THR A 805 -22.91 -20.57 -15.95
C THR A 805 -22.33 -21.30 -14.74
N LEU A 806 -22.11 -20.61 -13.63
CA LEU A 806 -21.63 -21.18 -12.36
C LEU A 806 -22.76 -21.50 -11.35
N GLY A 807 -24.02 -21.44 -11.79
CA GLY A 807 -25.20 -21.58 -10.93
C GLY A 807 -25.84 -20.25 -10.54
N VAL A 808 -27.14 -20.33 -10.20
CA VAL A 808 -27.98 -19.15 -9.92
C VAL A 808 -27.60 -18.42 -8.63
N ASP A 809 -27.13 -19.15 -7.61
CA ASP A 809 -26.72 -18.58 -6.32
C ASP A 809 -25.42 -17.78 -6.48
N VAL A 810 -24.42 -18.36 -7.15
CA VAL A 810 -23.16 -17.68 -7.51
C VAL A 810 -23.44 -16.44 -8.36
N ALA A 811 -24.37 -16.51 -9.32
CA ALA A 811 -24.75 -15.36 -10.14
C ALA A 811 -25.38 -14.22 -9.31
N ALA A 812 -26.17 -14.54 -8.28
CA ALA A 812 -26.79 -13.55 -7.40
C ALA A 812 -25.76 -12.89 -6.48
N GLU A 813 -24.88 -13.69 -5.86
CA GLU A 813 -23.79 -13.21 -5.00
C GLU A 813 -22.76 -12.39 -5.80
N PHE A 814 -22.40 -12.85 -7.01
CA PHE A 814 -21.47 -12.14 -7.88
C PHE A 814 -21.96 -10.73 -8.24
N ARG A 815 -23.27 -10.53 -8.43
CA ARG A 815 -23.84 -9.18 -8.63
C ARG A 815 -23.63 -8.28 -7.41
N ALA A 816 -23.71 -8.83 -6.20
CA ALA A 816 -23.48 -8.09 -4.96
C ALA A 816 -21.99 -7.74 -4.80
N VAL A 817 -21.10 -8.71 -5.02
CA VAL A 817 -19.64 -8.51 -5.02
C VAL A 817 -19.23 -7.44 -6.05
N LEU A 818 -19.71 -7.56 -7.28
CA LEU A 818 -19.43 -6.60 -8.35
C LEU A 818 -19.92 -5.19 -7.99
N ALA A 819 -21.09 -5.06 -7.35
CA ALA A 819 -21.62 -3.77 -6.91
C ALA A 819 -20.81 -3.15 -5.77
N ASP A 820 -20.37 -3.95 -4.81
CA ASP A 820 -19.55 -3.46 -3.69
C ASP A 820 -18.18 -2.97 -4.18
N PHE A 821 -17.49 -3.78 -4.98
CA PHE A 821 -16.21 -3.38 -5.58
C PHE A 821 -16.33 -2.16 -6.50
N ALA A 822 -17.39 -2.08 -7.32
CA ALA A 822 -17.63 -0.90 -8.15
C ALA A 822 -17.84 0.36 -7.28
N SER A 823 -18.53 0.24 -6.14
CA SER A 823 -18.69 1.34 -5.19
C SER A 823 -17.35 1.76 -4.58
N GLN A 824 -16.52 0.80 -4.16
CA GLN A 824 -15.20 1.07 -3.60
C GLN A 824 -14.27 1.76 -4.61
N GLU A 825 -14.25 1.30 -5.88
CA GLU A 825 -13.42 1.90 -6.92
C GLU A 825 -13.88 3.32 -7.26
N VAL A 826 -15.18 3.59 -7.30
CA VAL A 826 -15.70 4.96 -7.50
C VAL A 826 -15.25 5.88 -6.35
N VAL A 827 -15.35 5.42 -5.10
CA VAL A 827 -14.86 6.18 -3.93
C VAL A 827 -13.37 6.47 -4.05
N ARG A 828 -12.57 5.47 -4.45
CA ARG A 828 -11.12 5.63 -4.66
C ARG A 828 -10.80 6.66 -5.73
N GLN A 829 -11.46 6.59 -6.88
CA GLN A 829 -11.22 7.52 -7.99
C GLN A 829 -11.65 8.95 -7.66
N VAL A 830 -12.76 9.13 -6.93
CA VAL A 830 -13.17 10.45 -6.43
C VAL A 830 -12.11 11.03 -5.49
N ALA A 831 -11.59 10.23 -4.55
CA ALA A 831 -10.54 10.68 -3.64
C ALA A 831 -9.24 11.08 -4.37
N LEU A 832 -8.87 10.36 -5.44
CA LEU A 832 -7.72 10.73 -6.28
C LEU A 832 -7.94 12.05 -7.05
N ILE A 833 -9.14 12.29 -7.54
CA ILE A 833 -9.49 13.55 -8.22
C ILE A 833 -9.51 14.72 -7.23
N GLU A 834 -10.05 14.53 -6.02
CA GLU A 834 -10.02 15.52 -4.94
C GLU A 834 -8.58 15.83 -4.52
N ALA A 835 -7.72 14.80 -4.41
CA ALA A 835 -6.31 14.98 -4.11
C ALA A 835 -5.57 15.74 -5.23
N ALA A 836 -5.88 15.47 -6.50
CA ALA A 836 -5.33 16.19 -7.64
C ALA A 836 -5.82 17.66 -7.72
N GLY A 837 -7.00 17.95 -7.17
CA GLY A 837 -7.57 19.30 -7.08
C GLY A 837 -7.10 20.12 -5.88
N MET A 838 -6.29 19.57 -4.97
CA MET A 838 -5.77 20.32 -3.83
C MET A 838 -4.78 21.39 -4.29
N GLU A 839 -4.97 22.62 -3.82
CA GLU A 839 -4.09 23.75 -4.14
C GLU A 839 -2.66 23.50 -3.63
N VAL A 840 -1.70 23.47 -4.55
CA VAL A 840 -0.26 23.46 -4.22
C VAL A 840 0.22 24.91 -4.16
N PRO A 841 0.77 25.40 -3.04
CA PRO A 841 1.23 26.78 -2.92
C PRO A 841 2.22 27.15 -4.04
N GLY A 842 1.88 28.18 -4.83
CA GLY A 842 2.70 28.65 -5.95
C GLY A 842 2.40 27.99 -7.30
N GLN A 843 1.43 27.07 -7.39
CA GLN A 843 0.88 26.59 -8.66
C GLN A 843 -0.54 27.11 -8.88
N PRO A 844 -0.93 27.43 -10.13
CA PRO A 844 -2.32 27.74 -10.45
C PRO A 844 -3.21 26.52 -10.13
N GLY A 845 -4.38 26.77 -9.55
CA GLY A 845 -5.36 25.72 -9.24
C GLY A 845 -5.66 24.87 -10.48
N TRP A 846 -5.60 23.55 -10.33
CA TRP A 846 -5.94 22.64 -11.41
C TRP A 846 -7.45 22.61 -11.61
N GLU A 847 -7.91 23.07 -12.77
CA GLU A 847 -9.28 22.82 -13.22
C GLU A 847 -9.28 21.61 -14.17
N PRO A 848 -10.16 20.61 -13.97
CA PRO A 848 -10.34 19.54 -14.93
C PRO A 848 -10.80 20.13 -16.29
N SER A 849 -10.26 19.58 -17.38
CA SER A 849 -10.67 20.00 -18.73
C SER A 849 -12.16 19.75 -18.96
N GLU A 850 -12.76 20.49 -19.89
CA GLU A 850 -14.18 20.34 -20.24
C GLU A 850 -14.52 18.89 -20.60
N GLN A 851 -13.62 18.21 -21.33
CA GLN A 851 -13.76 16.79 -21.67
C GLN A 851 -13.82 15.88 -20.43
N VAL A 852 -13.04 16.17 -19.39
CA VAL A 852 -13.06 15.41 -18.12
C VAL A 852 -14.37 15.68 -17.38
N ARG A 853 -14.83 16.93 -17.33
CA ARG A 853 -16.12 17.29 -16.70
C ARG A 853 -17.30 16.57 -17.38
N THR A 854 -17.36 16.59 -18.71
CA THR A 854 -18.39 15.87 -19.48
C THR A 854 -18.36 14.38 -19.17
N ARG A 855 -17.17 13.76 -19.10
CA ARG A 855 -17.03 12.34 -18.74
C ARG A 855 -17.49 12.04 -17.30
N LEU A 856 -17.20 12.91 -16.35
CA LEU A 856 -17.67 12.76 -14.97
C LEU A 856 -19.20 12.86 -14.88
N ASP A 857 -19.83 13.76 -15.64
CA ASP A 857 -21.28 13.87 -15.71
C ASP A 857 -21.95 12.67 -16.39
N GLU A 858 -21.32 12.10 -17.42
CA GLU A 858 -21.76 10.85 -18.06
C GLU A 858 -21.70 9.66 -17.08
N ILE A 859 -20.63 9.55 -16.30
CA ILE A 859 -20.45 8.54 -15.26
C ILE A 859 -21.53 8.70 -14.18
N LYS A 860 -21.72 9.93 -13.67
CA LYS A 860 -22.76 10.25 -12.68
C LYS A 860 -24.15 9.87 -13.19
N SER A 861 -24.50 10.26 -14.42
CA SER A 861 -25.79 9.94 -15.05
C SER A 861 -25.99 8.42 -15.22
N SER A 862 -24.92 7.68 -15.46
CA SER A 862 -24.95 6.21 -15.58
C SER A 862 -25.11 5.54 -14.22
N LEU A 863 -24.41 6.00 -13.19
CA LEU A 863 -24.58 5.54 -11.80
C LEU A 863 -25.99 5.82 -11.27
N GLU A 864 -26.55 6.99 -11.55
CA GLU A 864 -27.93 7.34 -11.17
C GLU A 864 -28.97 6.43 -11.85
N ARG A 865 -28.77 6.11 -13.14
CA ARG A 865 -29.62 5.13 -13.86
C ARG A 865 -29.55 3.74 -13.21
N VAL A 866 -28.36 3.25 -12.89
CA VAL A 866 -28.16 1.96 -12.22
C VAL A 866 -28.81 1.95 -10.83
N ALA A 867 -28.60 3.00 -10.04
CA ALA A 867 -29.20 3.15 -8.71
C ALA A 867 -30.74 3.23 -8.76
N LYS A 868 -31.32 3.76 -9.84
CA LYS A 868 -32.77 3.81 -10.06
C LYS A 868 -33.34 2.43 -10.41
N ILE A 869 -32.63 1.63 -11.21
CA ILE A 869 -33.00 0.25 -11.54
C ILE A 869 -32.98 -0.63 -10.28
N GLY A 870 -31.95 -0.52 -9.43
CA GLY A 870 -31.86 -1.24 -8.16
C GLY A 870 -33.01 -0.92 -7.19
N ARG A 871 -33.40 0.35 -7.08
CA ARG A 871 -34.54 0.80 -6.25
C ARG A 871 -35.91 0.33 -6.78
N GLY A 872 -36.05 0.11 -8.08
CA GLY A 872 -37.27 -0.40 -8.72
C GLY A 872 -37.53 -1.89 -8.45
N GLY A 873 -36.48 -2.71 -8.41
CA GLY A 873 -36.57 -4.16 -8.14
C GLY A 873 -36.96 -4.49 -6.69
N LEU A 874 -36.39 -3.77 -5.73
CA LEU A 874 -36.68 -3.93 -4.30
C LEU A 874 -38.14 -3.61 -3.93
N ARG A 875 -38.81 -2.70 -4.66
CA ARG A 875 -40.23 -2.40 -4.46
C ARG A 875 -41.18 -3.48 -5.03
N ARG A 876 -40.76 -4.28 -6.02
CA ARG A 876 -41.56 -5.39 -6.57
C ARG A 876 -41.43 -6.67 -5.75
N LEU A 877 -40.23 -6.98 -5.23
CA LEU A 877 -40.01 -8.17 -4.40
C LEU A 877 -40.70 -8.10 -3.03
N ARG A 878 -40.92 -6.88 -2.48
CA ARG A 878 -41.63 -6.70 -1.21
C ARG A 878 -43.17 -6.80 -1.32
N ARG A 879 -43.72 -6.89 -2.54
CA ARG A 879 -45.18 -6.96 -2.78
C ARG A 879 -45.71 -8.38 -3.05
N ASN A 880 -44.82 -9.36 -3.24
CA ASN A 880 -45.18 -10.74 -3.59
C ASN A 880 -44.75 -11.80 -2.55
N ARG A 881 -44.51 -11.43 -1.28
CA ARG A 881 -44.50 -12.43 -0.20
C ARG A 881 -45.94 -12.68 0.26
N PRO A 882 -46.52 -13.87 0.04
CA PRO A 882 -47.73 -14.25 0.74
C PRO A 882 -47.37 -14.43 2.22
N ASP A 883 -48.17 -13.84 3.11
CA ASP A 883 -48.13 -14.17 4.53
C ASP A 883 -48.54 -15.64 4.68
N GLY A 884 -47.58 -16.46 5.10
CA GLY A 884 -47.70 -17.88 5.43
C GLY A 884 -46.68 -18.23 6.50
#